data_AF-A0A254TGK9-F1
#
_entry.id   AF-A0A254TGK9-F1
#
_cell.length_a   1.000
_cell.length_b   1.000
_cell.length_c   1.000
_cell.angle_alpha   90.00
_cell.angle_beta   90.00
_cell.angle_gamma   90.00
#
_symmetry.space_group_name_H-M   'P 1'
#
loop_
_entity.id
_entity.type
_entity.pdbx_description
1 polymer ?
#
loop_
_entity_poly.entity_id
_entity_poly.type
_entity_poly.pdbx_seq_one_letter_code
_entity_poly.pdbx_strand_id
1 'polypeptide(L)'
;MNISGTSGNDNLVGTQGDDVLSGGSGNDTLDGGAGNDELLGGDGSDTYIVRDRWDQVFDTSGTDNGIIYADFYKTDPDVESWTWATGVQKVPYWIDALIPGAATGFPSLLGSGKTFYYNFPSSAPAHFSAADAAGFIAFNAEQQSFTRQALAYVSTVVGLTFVETTSSSAVNTITFANNTQTGSSGYAYFPHDSYIGSDVLLNSGGASSNLTPRNGQYSALTLIHEIGHALGLKHPFSQTDSEGPYLSTTENSSQWTVMSYNSRVADYYPRYSPLDIAALQYLYGPGTAASGNSTYTLTAGTSNFIWDGGGTDTIDGSTLTQGLTLYLEPGYWGYIGTKSSLITEPGQVTVNFGSVIENASGGSAADNITGNAADNRLSGLGGDDILNGGAGNDWLDGGAGNDSFIALSGRDAIYGGSGTDRLVLTQSAASMQVTKLRADVFVVSDASGANAAVCRNVEQLQFSDSTVNLSGISAFASQDTTLAQIYVAAFRRAPETEGFNYWTKEVASRGIDAVADIIFSLDIVKAIYAADMAPSQFVSTIYTNVFNKAPDAEGLNYWTQQLAVRSRGQLVIDMTNAALGVPDGTAGKDFFQNRLDWSLYAVDYQHEQGKELTPSHLTTLTDGIGADTTALVTLIGQAESGVTI
;
A
#
# COMPACT_ATOMS: atom_id res chain seq x y z
N MET A 1 -26.72 4.63 -19.06
CA MET A 1 -27.72 4.88 -20.15
C MET A 1 -27.97 3.56 -20.86
N ASN A 2 -29.10 3.35 -21.54
CA ASN A 2 -29.30 2.15 -22.37
C ASN A 2 -29.36 2.56 -23.84
N ILE A 3 -28.45 2.02 -24.65
CA ILE A 3 -28.33 2.26 -26.09
C ILE A 3 -28.53 0.92 -26.81
N SER A 4 -29.37 0.92 -27.85
CA SER A 4 -29.62 -0.28 -28.65
C SER A 4 -29.40 0.04 -30.13
N GLY A 5 -28.61 -0.80 -30.79
CA GLY A 5 -28.43 -0.85 -32.22
C GLY A 5 -29.61 -1.49 -32.93
N THR A 6 -29.35 -1.89 -34.17
CA THR A 6 -30.31 -2.41 -35.12
C THR A 6 -29.93 -3.82 -35.55
N SER A 7 -30.32 -4.23 -36.76
CA SER A 7 -29.93 -5.52 -37.34
C SER A 7 -28.84 -5.35 -38.42
N GLY A 8 -28.15 -4.21 -38.41
CA GLY A 8 -27.06 -3.90 -39.33
C GLY A 8 -25.83 -3.48 -38.53
N ASN A 9 -24.75 -3.18 -39.22
CA ASN A 9 -23.50 -2.78 -38.56
C ASN A 9 -23.62 -1.39 -37.96
N ASP A 10 -23.67 -1.32 -36.64
CA ASP A 10 -23.88 -0.12 -35.85
C ASP A 10 -22.58 0.36 -35.18
N ASN A 11 -22.54 1.66 -34.87
CA ASN A 11 -21.45 2.26 -34.09
C ASN A 11 -22.07 2.96 -32.88
N LEU A 12 -21.96 2.31 -31.73
CA LEU A 12 -22.57 2.72 -30.47
C LEU A 12 -21.51 3.35 -29.58
N VAL A 13 -21.78 4.56 -29.10
CA VAL A 13 -20.90 5.30 -28.20
C VAL A 13 -21.69 5.74 -26.98
N GLY A 14 -21.24 5.32 -25.80
CA GLY A 14 -21.77 5.72 -24.51
C GLY A 14 -21.26 7.08 -24.04
N THR A 15 -21.26 7.27 -22.73
CA THR A 15 -21.13 8.54 -22.04
C THR A 15 -19.96 8.51 -21.05
N GLN A 16 -20.09 9.16 -19.90
CA GLN A 16 -19.06 9.16 -18.84
C GLN A 16 -19.49 8.38 -17.59
N GLY A 17 -20.63 7.72 -17.63
CA GLY A 17 -21.07 6.86 -16.54
C GLY A 17 -21.64 5.56 -17.07
N ASP A 18 -21.94 4.65 -16.16
CA ASP A 18 -22.32 3.27 -16.45
C ASP A 18 -23.45 3.15 -17.49
N ASP A 19 -23.09 2.62 -18.66
CA ASP A 19 -23.92 2.47 -19.84
C ASP A 19 -24.09 0.99 -20.22
N VAL A 20 -25.24 0.68 -20.81
CA VAL A 20 -25.56 -0.63 -21.39
C VAL A 20 -25.74 -0.42 -22.90
N LEU A 21 -24.84 -0.97 -23.70
CA LEU A 21 -24.84 -0.90 -25.15
C LEU A 21 -25.18 -2.29 -25.70
N SER A 22 -26.20 -2.38 -26.56
CA SER A 22 -26.56 -3.62 -27.24
C SER A 22 -26.48 -3.44 -28.75
N GLY A 23 -25.56 -4.16 -29.40
CA GLY A 23 -25.32 -4.12 -30.86
C GLY A 23 -26.50 -4.69 -31.63
N GLY A 24 -26.85 -5.94 -31.35
CA GLY A 24 -27.99 -6.62 -31.95
C GLY A 24 -27.51 -7.65 -32.95
N SER A 25 -27.86 -7.50 -34.23
CA SER A 25 -27.27 -8.33 -35.29
C SER A 25 -26.47 -7.45 -36.23
N GLY A 26 -25.35 -7.94 -36.74
CA GLY A 26 -24.46 -7.16 -37.58
C GLY A 26 -23.04 -7.20 -37.04
N ASN A 27 -22.13 -6.50 -37.69
CA ASN A 27 -20.77 -6.32 -37.17
C ASN A 27 -20.70 -4.93 -36.53
N ASP A 28 -20.84 -4.88 -35.22
CA ASP A 28 -21.04 -3.66 -34.46
C ASP A 28 -19.73 -3.15 -33.85
N THR A 29 -19.68 -1.86 -33.55
CA THR A 29 -18.60 -1.25 -32.75
C THR A 29 -19.21 -0.63 -31.51
N LEU A 30 -18.78 -1.07 -30.33
CA LEU A 30 -19.31 -0.64 -29.04
C LEU A 30 -18.20 0.04 -28.22
N ASP A 31 -18.35 1.34 -27.96
CA ASP A 31 -17.48 2.13 -27.08
C ASP A 31 -18.30 2.65 -25.90
N GLY A 32 -18.12 2.06 -24.72
CA GLY A 32 -18.87 2.45 -23.52
C GLY A 32 -18.59 3.88 -23.06
N GLY A 33 -17.39 4.40 -23.34
CA GLY A 33 -16.95 5.67 -22.81
C GLY A 33 -16.27 5.51 -21.45
N ALA A 34 -16.55 6.37 -20.48
CA ALA A 34 -16.04 6.18 -19.12
C ALA A 34 -17.17 5.66 -18.22
N GLY A 35 -16.83 4.99 -17.13
CA GLY A 35 -17.80 4.30 -16.27
C GLY A 35 -17.64 2.79 -16.40
N ASN A 36 -18.42 2.04 -15.62
CA ASN A 36 -18.43 0.59 -15.72
C ASN A 36 -19.54 0.18 -16.70
N ASP A 37 -19.17 -0.15 -17.93
CA ASP A 37 -20.14 -0.34 -19.01
C ASP A 37 -20.45 -1.83 -19.29
N GLU A 38 -21.66 -2.13 -19.75
CA GLU A 38 -22.03 -3.44 -20.31
C GLU A 38 -22.11 -3.34 -21.84
N LEU A 39 -21.24 -4.06 -22.53
CA LEU A 39 -21.12 -4.07 -23.99
C LEU A 39 -21.61 -5.43 -24.53
N LEU A 40 -22.85 -5.47 -24.99
CA LEU A 40 -23.53 -6.66 -25.51
C LEU A 40 -23.43 -6.65 -27.04
N GLY A 41 -22.54 -7.45 -27.63
CA GLY A 41 -22.34 -7.51 -29.09
C GLY A 41 -23.54 -8.08 -29.82
N GLY A 42 -23.73 -9.39 -29.70
CA GLY A 42 -24.89 -10.09 -30.21
C GLY A 42 -24.52 -11.07 -31.31
N ASP A 43 -25.20 -10.99 -32.45
CA ASP A 43 -24.90 -11.84 -33.61
C ASP A 43 -23.99 -11.10 -34.61
N GLY A 44 -22.78 -11.58 -34.86
CA GLY A 44 -21.90 -11.09 -35.92
C GLY A 44 -20.49 -10.84 -35.42
N SER A 45 -19.62 -10.22 -36.23
CA SER A 45 -18.22 -9.97 -35.82
C SER A 45 -18.07 -8.56 -35.29
N ASP A 46 -18.04 -8.42 -33.97
CA ASP A 46 -18.12 -7.17 -33.24
C ASP A 46 -16.75 -6.65 -32.79
N THR A 47 -16.72 -5.34 -32.50
CA THR A 47 -15.54 -4.65 -31.97
C THR A 47 -15.87 -3.90 -30.68
N TYR A 48 -15.20 -4.27 -29.59
CA TYR A 48 -15.39 -3.63 -28.28
C TYR A 48 -14.25 -2.67 -27.98
N ILE A 49 -14.57 -1.46 -27.51
CA ILE A 49 -13.59 -0.47 -27.04
C ILE A 49 -13.73 -0.35 -25.52
N VAL A 50 -12.76 -0.92 -24.81
CA VAL A 50 -12.72 -0.99 -23.35
C VAL A 50 -11.91 0.18 -22.80
N ARG A 51 -12.50 0.93 -21.87
CA ARG A 51 -11.92 2.18 -21.35
C ARG A 51 -11.89 2.23 -19.82
N ASP A 52 -12.70 1.43 -19.16
CA ASP A 52 -12.58 1.14 -17.73
C ASP A 52 -12.22 -0.33 -17.50
N ARG A 53 -11.55 -0.61 -16.38
CA ARG A 53 -11.18 -2.00 -16.03
C ARG A 53 -12.38 -2.85 -15.63
N TRP A 54 -13.52 -2.22 -15.35
CA TRP A 54 -14.75 -2.87 -14.93
C TRP A 54 -15.80 -3.01 -16.04
N ASP A 55 -15.46 -2.64 -17.28
CA ASP A 55 -16.31 -2.90 -18.42
C ASP A 55 -16.57 -4.41 -18.56
N GLN A 56 -17.81 -4.78 -18.84
CA GLN A 56 -18.23 -6.15 -19.09
C GLN A 56 -18.55 -6.30 -20.56
N VAL A 57 -17.96 -7.32 -21.19
CA VAL A 57 -18.21 -7.63 -22.59
C VAL A 57 -18.93 -8.97 -22.64
N PHE A 58 -20.04 -8.99 -23.35
CA PHE A 58 -20.83 -10.19 -23.56
C PHE A 58 -21.04 -10.39 -25.05
N ASP A 59 -20.78 -11.60 -25.53
CA ASP A 59 -21.07 -11.94 -26.91
C ASP A 59 -21.79 -13.28 -27.06
N THR A 60 -22.45 -13.47 -28.21
CA THR A 60 -23.23 -14.68 -28.48
C THR A 60 -22.81 -15.45 -29.73
N SER A 61 -22.21 -14.80 -30.73
CA SER A 61 -21.62 -15.50 -31.88
C SER A 61 -20.85 -14.54 -32.77
N GLY A 62 -19.69 -14.96 -33.24
CA GLY A 62 -18.93 -14.04 -34.07
C GLY A 62 -17.51 -14.46 -34.35
N THR A 63 -16.72 -13.44 -34.67
CA THR A 63 -15.27 -13.50 -34.59
C THR A 63 -14.86 -12.10 -34.20
N ASP A 64 -14.64 -11.94 -32.91
CA ASP A 64 -14.79 -10.67 -32.24
C ASP A 64 -13.44 -10.15 -31.80
N ASN A 65 -13.36 -8.83 -31.66
CA ASN A 65 -12.11 -8.17 -31.30
C ASN A 65 -12.33 -7.04 -30.29
N GLY A 66 -11.59 -7.09 -29.18
CA GLY A 66 -11.52 -5.99 -28.23
C GLY A 66 -10.28 -5.11 -28.41
N ILE A 67 -10.43 -3.81 -28.16
CA ILE A 67 -9.35 -2.83 -28.08
C ILE A 67 -9.36 -2.23 -26.67
N ILE A 68 -8.27 -2.45 -25.93
CA ILE A 68 -8.18 -2.08 -24.51
C ILE A 68 -7.35 -0.81 -24.34
N TYR A 69 -7.97 0.21 -23.76
CA TYR A 69 -7.35 1.45 -23.29
C TYR A 69 -7.21 1.51 -21.76
N ALA A 70 -7.84 0.58 -21.04
CA ALA A 70 -7.82 0.51 -19.58
C ALA A 70 -6.67 -0.34 -19.04
N ASP A 71 -5.91 0.20 -18.08
CA ASP A 71 -4.95 -0.59 -17.33
C ASP A 71 -5.64 -1.67 -16.49
N PHE A 72 -5.02 -2.84 -16.42
CA PHE A 72 -5.44 -3.95 -15.58
C PHE A 72 -6.85 -4.48 -15.87
N TYR A 73 -7.27 -4.45 -17.13
CA TYR A 73 -8.51 -5.09 -17.58
C TYR A 73 -8.38 -6.62 -17.63
N LYS A 74 -9.36 -7.35 -17.07
CA LYS A 74 -9.47 -8.80 -17.22
C LYS A 74 -10.29 -9.09 -18.48
N THR A 75 -9.65 -9.73 -19.45
CA THR A 75 -10.27 -10.06 -20.75
C THR A 75 -11.36 -11.10 -20.62
N ASP A 76 -12.42 -10.92 -21.41
CA ASP A 76 -13.49 -11.91 -21.54
C ASP A 76 -13.09 -13.05 -22.52
N PRO A 77 -13.30 -14.33 -22.15
CA PRO A 77 -13.00 -15.48 -23.00
C PRO A 77 -13.93 -15.65 -24.21
N ASP A 78 -15.11 -15.03 -24.21
CA ASP A 78 -16.06 -15.10 -25.33
C ASP A 78 -15.60 -14.22 -26.51
N VAL A 79 -14.58 -13.37 -26.31
CA VAL A 79 -13.96 -12.57 -27.38
C VAL A 79 -12.65 -13.22 -27.87
N GLU A 80 -12.56 -13.53 -29.16
CA GLU A 80 -11.42 -14.30 -29.71
C GLU A 80 -10.10 -13.52 -29.80
N SER A 81 -10.14 -12.19 -29.86
CA SER A 81 -8.95 -11.37 -30.01
C SER A 81 -8.96 -10.10 -29.17
N TRP A 82 -7.80 -9.77 -28.57
CA TRP A 82 -7.62 -8.57 -27.77
C TRP A 82 -6.37 -7.81 -28.17
N THR A 83 -6.54 -6.53 -28.51
CA THR A 83 -5.46 -5.59 -28.82
C THR A 83 -5.29 -4.59 -27.68
N TRP A 84 -4.09 -4.56 -27.10
CA TRP A 84 -3.75 -3.62 -26.03
C TRP A 84 -3.18 -2.33 -26.61
N ALA A 85 -3.72 -1.18 -26.22
CA ALA A 85 -3.14 0.10 -26.60
C ALA A 85 -1.72 0.25 -26.03
N THR A 86 -0.91 1.09 -26.68
CA THR A 86 0.49 1.28 -26.27
C THR A 86 0.56 1.85 -24.86
N GLY A 87 1.34 1.20 -23.99
CA GLY A 87 1.54 1.63 -22.60
C GLY A 87 0.58 1.02 -21.58
N VAL A 88 -0.52 0.40 -22.04
CA VAL A 88 -1.52 -0.21 -21.16
C VAL A 88 -0.94 -1.43 -20.45
N GLN A 89 -1.13 -1.49 -19.13
CA GLN A 89 -0.73 -2.60 -18.28
C GLN A 89 -1.78 -3.70 -18.30
N LYS A 90 -1.32 -4.95 -18.38
CA LYS A 90 -2.19 -6.12 -18.23
C LYS A 90 -2.42 -6.43 -16.77
N VAL A 91 -3.52 -7.11 -16.45
CA VAL A 91 -3.69 -7.73 -15.12
C VAL A 91 -2.45 -8.59 -14.82
N PRO A 92 -1.85 -8.44 -13.63
CA PRO A 92 -0.69 -9.24 -13.27
C PRO A 92 -1.00 -10.73 -13.29
N TYR A 93 -0.09 -11.55 -13.81
CA TYR A 93 -0.36 -12.97 -14.05
C TYR A 93 -0.79 -13.73 -12.78
N TRP A 94 -0.31 -13.31 -11.61
CA TRP A 94 -0.63 -13.95 -10.33
C TRP A 94 -2.05 -13.65 -9.85
N ILE A 95 -2.67 -12.59 -10.36
CA ILE A 95 -4.10 -12.28 -10.19
C ILE A 95 -4.91 -12.95 -11.31
N ASP A 96 -4.49 -12.76 -12.56
CA ASP A 96 -5.20 -13.29 -13.76
C ASP A 96 -5.35 -14.82 -13.71
N ALA A 97 -4.34 -15.53 -13.18
CA ALA A 97 -4.41 -16.97 -12.99
C ALA A 97 -5.46 -17.43 -11.98
N LEU A 98 -5.93 -16.55 -11.10
CA LEU A 98 -6.85 -16.83 -9.99
C LEU A 98 -8.25 -16.23 -10.18
N ILE A 99 -8.51 -15.48 -11.25
CA ILE A 99 -9.85 -14.94 -11.54
C ILE A 99 -10.36 -15.40 -12.91
N PRO A 100 -11.64 -15.81 -13.04
CA PRO A 100 -12.26 -16.08 -14.34
C PRO A 100 -12.55 -14.77 -15.11
N GLY A 101 -12.86 -14.87 -16.40
CA GLY A 101 -13.21 -13.75 -17.29
C GLY A 101 -14.39 -12.95 -16.77
N ALA A 102 -15.44 -13.66 -16.34
CA ALA A 102 -16.63 -13.07 -15.74
C ALA A 102 -16.39 -12.32 -14.41
N ALA A 103 -15.16 -12.36 -13.85
CA ALA A 103 -14.90 -11.80 -12.53
C ALA A 103 -15.05 -10.28 -12.45
N THR A 104 -14.92 -9.55 -13.56
CA THR A 104 -15.13 -8.10 -13.62
C THR A 104 -16.55 -7.71 -13.20
N GLY A 105 -17.53 -8.59 -13.40
CA GLY A 105 -18.91 -8.37 -13.00
C GLY A 105 -19.22 -8.65 -11.54
N PHE A 106 -18.42 -9.45 -10.83
CA PHE A 106 -18.75 -9.88 -9.45
C PHE A 106 -18.94 -8.72 -8.46
N PRO A 107 -18.07 -7.68 -8.43
CA PRO A 107 -18.23 -6.56 -7.50
C PRO A 107 -19.55 -5.80 -7.68
N SER A 108 -20.06 -5.70 -8.92
CA SER A 108 -21.30 -4.97 -9.23
C SER A 108 -22.52 -5.57 -8.52
N LEU A 109 -22.47 -6.88 -8.22
CA LEU A 109 -23.56 -7.60 -7.60
C LEU A 109 -23.74 -7.32 -6.10
N LEU A 110 -22.74 -6.69 -5.45
CA LEU A 110 -22.69 -6.51 -4.00
C LEU A 110 -23.12 -5.11 -3.53
N GLY A 111 -23.44 -4.23 -4.49
CA GLY A 111 -23.76 -2.83 -4.26
C GLY A 111 -22.60 -2.04 -3.61
N SER A 112 -22.87 -0.79 -3.26
CA SER A 112 -21.84 0.13 -2.72
C SER A 112 -21.26 -0.33 -1.38
N GLY A 113 -21.97 -1.17 -0.63
CA GLY A 113 -21.52 -1.72 0.65
C GLY A 113 -20.65 -2.98 0.52
N LYS A 114 -20.40 -3.47 -0.71
CA LYS A 114 -19.64 -4.70 -1.00
C LYS A 114 -20.00 -5.84 -0.03
N THR A 115 -21.31 -6.06 0.13
CA THR A 115 -21.86 -6.93 1.17
C THR A 115 -22.26 -8.28 0.59
N PHE A 116 -21.69 -9.36 1.14
CA PHE A 116 -22.24 -10.70 1.00
C PHE A 116 -23.17 -11.00 2.17
N TYR A 117 -24.36 -11.47 1.86
CA TYR A 117 -25.20 -12.11 2.86
C TYR A 117 -24.79 -13.58 2.99
N TYR A 118 -25.01 -14.19 4.15
CA TYR A 118 -24.81 -15.63 4.30
C TYR A 118 -25.80 -16.24 5.29
N ASN A 119 -26.03 -17.55 5.17
CA ASN A 119 -26.93 -18.26 6.07
C ASN A 119 -26.50 -19.72 6.31
N PHE A 120 -27.18 -20.35 7.28
CA PHE A 120 -27.04 -21.77 7.63
C PHE A 120 -28.44 -22.40 7.70
N PRO A 121 -29.01 -22.86 6.58
CA PRO A 121 -30.39 -23.31 6.57
C PRO A 121 -30.53 -24.65 7.33
N SER A 122 -31.71 -24.87 7.94
CA SER A 122 -32.04 -26.12 8.63
C SER A 122 -32.74 -27.15 7.72
N SER A 123 -33.14 -26.73 6.52
CA SER A 123 -33.73 -27.56 5.47
C SER A 123 -33.17 -27.14 4.11
N ALA A 124 -33.16 -28.05 3.13
CA ALA A 124 -32.72 -27.75 1.77
C ALA A 124 -33.44 -26.50 1.22
N PRO A 125 -32.70 -25.47 0.77
CA PRO A 125 -33.30 -24.31 0.11
C PRO A 125 -34.06 -24.70 -1.15
N ALA A 126 -35.10 -23.93 -1.49
CA ALA A 126 -35.94 -24.21 -2.66
C ALA A 126 -35.18 -24.10 -3.99
N HIS A 127 -34.08 -23.36 -4.01
CA HIS A 127 -33.25 -23.15 -5.18
C HIS A 127 -32.24 -24.26 -5.47
N PHE A 128 -32.02 -25.15 -4.50
CA PHE A 128 -31.06 -26.23 -4.67
C PHE A 128 -31.49 -27.13 -5.83
N SER A 129 -30.50 -27.58 -6.61
CA SER A 129 -30.74 -28.60 -7.62
C SER A 129 -31.35 -29.85 -6.97
N ALA A 130 -32.00 -30.71 -7.76
CA ALA A 130 -32.57 -31.95 -7.22
C ALA A 130 -31.50 -32.84 -6.55
N ALA A 131 -30.26 -32.80 -7.04
CA ALA A 131 -29.13 -33.50 -6.46
C ALA A 131 -28.69 -32.87 -5.14
N ASP A 132 -28.54 -31.54 -5.11
CA ASP A 132 -28.14 -30.81 -3.90
C ASP A 132 -29.16 -30.96 -2.78
N ALA A 133 -30.45 -30.84 -3.12
CA ALA A 133 -31.54 -31.00 -2.17
C ALA A 133 -31.63 -32.43 -1.61
N ALA A 134 -31.34 -33.45 -2.42
CA ALA A 134 -31.33 -34.84 -1.98
C ALA A 134 -30.15 -35.16 -1.05
N GLY A 135 -29.00 -34.51 -1.28
CA GLY A 135 -27.78 -34.69 -0.48
C GLY A 135 -27.68 -33.78 0.74
N PHE A 136 -28.59 -32.82 0.89
CA PHE A 136 -28.52 -31.76 1.90
C PHE A 136 -28.44 -32.28 3.34
N ILE A 137 -27.46 -31.76 4.08
CA ILE A 137 -27.36 -31.88 5.53
C ILE A 137 -27.02 -30.50 6.10
N ALA A 138 -27.76 -30.04 7.11
CA ALA A 138 -27.50 -28.75 7.73
C ALA A 138 -26.11 -28.69 8.40
N PHE A 139 -25.47 -27.52 8.38
CA PHE A 139 -24.25 -27.27 9.16
C PHE A 139 -24.53 -27.37 10.66
N ASN A 140 -23.66 -28.09 11.38
CA ASN A 140 -23.74 -28.16 12.83
C ASN A 140 -23.16 -26.88 13.48
N ALA A 141 -23.35 -26.73 14.79
CA ALA A 141 -22.93 -25.52 15.51
C ALA A 141 -21.42 -25.23 15.43
N GLU A 142 -20.57 -26.27 15.37
CA GLU A 142 -19.11 -26.09 15.23
C GLU A 142 -18.77 -25.53 13.84
N GLN A 143 -19.35 -26.09 12.77
CA GLN A 143 -19.16 -25.60 11.40
C GLN A 143 -19.64 -24.15 11.24
N GLN A 144 -20.81 -23.81 11.79
CA GLN A 144 -21.32 -22.44 11.73
C GLN A 144 -20.39 -21.46 12.45
N SER A 145 -19.95 -21.80 13.67
CA SER A 145 -19.03 -20.95 14.45
C SER A 145 -17.69 -20.75 13.73
N PHE A 146 -17.14 -21.81 13.15
CA PHE A 146 -15.87 -21.76 12.43
C PHE A 146 -15.99 -20.95 11.13
N THR A 147 -17.11 -21.08 10.41
CA THR A 147 -17.40 -20.28 9.21
C THR A 147 -17.49 -18.80 9.52
N ARG A 148 -18.19 -18.40 10.59
CA ARG A 148 -18.24 -17.00 11.02
C ARG A 148 -16.85 -16.44 11.33
N GLN A 149 -15.97 -17.24 11.93
CA GLN A 149 -14.57 -16.83 12.18
C GLN A 149 -13.78 -16.65 10.88
N ALA A 150 -13.96 -17.56 9.91
CA ALA A 150 -13.33 -17.44 8.60
C ALA A 150 -13.78 -16.16 7.89
N LEU A 151 -15.09 -15.91 7.79
CA LEU A 151 -15.65 -14.71 7.17
C LEU A 151 -15.21 -13.42 7.88
N ALA A 152 -15.16 -13.44 9.21
CA ALA A 152 -14.65 -12.30 9.99
C ALA A 152 -13.18 -12.01 9.67
N TYR A 153 -12.34 -13.03 9.50
CA TYR A 153 -10.97 -12.87 9.02
C TYR A 153 -10.93 -12.30 7.59
N VAL A 154 -11.76 -12.78 6.68
CA VAL A 154 -11.76 -12.28 5.29
C VAL A 154 -12.03 -10.78 5.27
N SER A 155 -12.98 -10.27 6.05
CA SER A 155 -13.24 -8.83 6.18
C SER A 155 -12.08 -8.01 6.74
N THR A 156 -11.09 -8.62 7.41
CA THR A 156 -9.93 -7.87 7.89
C THR A 156 -8.92 -7.61 6.78
N VAL A 157 -8.84 -8.48 5.77
CA VAL A 157 -7.86 -8.39 4.69
C VAL A 157 -8.45 -8.00 3.34
N VAL A 158 -9.74 -8.22 3.14
CA VAL A 158 -10.49 -7.85 1.92
C VAL A 158 -11.61 -6.87 2.28
N GLY A 159 -11.87 -5.90 1.42
CA GLY A 159 -12.91 -4.87 1.56
C GLY A 159 -14.33 -5.38 1.41
N LEU A 160 -14.66 -6.50 2.06
CA LEU A 160 -15.95 -7.17 2.04
C LEU A 160 -16.62 -7.11 3.41
N THR A 161 -17.95 -6.97 3.41
CA THR A 161 -18.77 -7.11 4.61
C THR A 161 -19.59 -8.39 4.52
N PHE A 162 -19.63 -9.18 5.60
CA PHE A 162 -20.45 -10.39 5.69
C PHE A 162 -21.58 -10.21 6.69
N VAL A 163 -22.83 -10.40 6.26
CA VAL A 163 -24.02 -10.25 7.11
C VAL A 163 -24.81 -11.56 7.15
N GLU A 164 -24.94 -12.13 8.35
CA GLU A 164 -25.77 -13.33 8.54
C GLU A 164 -27.25 -12.98 8.35
N THR A 165 -27.98 -13.80 7.60
CA THR A 165 -29.40 -13.66 7.31
C THR A 165 -30.12 -14.99 7.49
N THR A 166 -31.45 -14.94 7.62
CA THR A 166 -32.33 -16.12 7.62
C THR A 166 -32.93 -16.41 6.25
N SER A 167 -32.81 -15.47 5.31
CA SER A 167 -33.28 -15.63 3.93
C SER A 167 -32.19 -16.29 3.08
N SER A 168 -32.58 -17.22 2.22
CA SER A 168 -31.70 -17.80 1.19
C SER A 168 -32.03 -17.32 -0.22
N SER A 169 -32.99 -16.39 -0.35
CA SER A 169 -33.54 -15.99 -1.65
C SER A 169 -33.03 -14.64 -2.14
N ALA A 170 -32.16 -13.97 -1.37
CA ALA A 170 -31.52 -12.75 -1.84
C ALA A 170 -30.32 -13.10 -2.73
N VAL A 171 -30.14 -12.36 -3.83
CA VAL A 171 -29.02 -12.54 -4.78
C VAL A 171 -27.70 -12.48 -4.01
N ASN A 172 -26.75 -13.35 -4.39
CA ASN A 172 -25.44 -13.51 -3.74
C ASN A 172 -25.49 -13.69 -2.21
N THR A 173 -26.49 -14.42 -1.73
CA THR A 173 -26.46 -14.96 -0.37
C THR A 173 -25.70 -16.27 -0.38
N ILE A 174 -24.57 -16.34 0.32
CA ILE A 174 -23.79 -17.55 0.48
C ILE A 174 -24.55 -18.53 1.39
N THR A 175 -25.09 -19.61 0.81
CA THR A 175 -25.65 -20.70 1.61
C THR A 175 -24.55 -21.69 1.98
N PHE A 176 -24.36 -21.91 3.28
CA PHE A 176 -23.43 -22.91 3.79
C PHE A 176 -24.17 -24.18 4.24
N ALA A 177 -23.90 -25.31 3.59
CA ALA A 177 -24.45 -26.60 3.99
C ALA A 177 -23.50 -27.77 3.70
N ASN A 178 -23.84 -28.94 4.24
CA ASN A 178 -23.16 -30.18 3.89
C ASN A 178 -23.94 -30.89 2.76
N ASN A 179 -23.24 -31.73 2.00
CA ASN A 179 -23.81 -32.59 0.97
C ASN A 179 -23.23 -34.03 1.06
N THR A 180 -24.03 -35.05 0.77
CA THR A 180 -23.61 -36.47 0.77
C THR A 180 -22.97 -36.94 -0.54
N GLN A 181 -22.74 -36.05 -1.50
CA GLN A 181 -22.13 -36.39 -2.78
C GLN A 181 -20.76 -37.05 -2.65
N THR A 182 -20.37 -37.84 -3.66
CA THR A 182 -19.08 -38.52 -3.72
C THR A 182 -18.19 -37.86 -4.77
N GLY A 183 -16.87 -37.84 -4.55
CA GLY A 183 -15.88 -37.38 -5.54
C GLY A 183 -15.25 -36.00 -5.30
N SER A 184 -15.71 -35.24 -4.29
CA SER A 184 -15.01 -34.01 -3.84
C SER A 184 -15.08 -33.87 -2.31
N SER A 185 -14.16 -33.09 -1.72
CA SER A 185 -14.22 -32.70 -0.30
C SER A 185 -15.19 -31.54 -0.05
N GLY A 186 -15.45 -30.73 -1.08
CA GLY A 186 -16.34 -29.58 -1.07
C GLY A 186 -16.51 -29.03 -2.50
N TYR A 187 -17.43 -28.11 -2.68
CA TYR A 187 -17.57 -27.33 -3.92
C TYR A 187 -18.30 -26.04 -3.58
N ALA A 188 -18.09 -25.03 -4.42
CA ALA A 188 -18.85 -23.81 -4.37
C ALA A 188 -19.23 -23.33 -5.77
N TYR A 189 -20.22 -22.46 -5.82
CA TYR A 189 -20.57 -21.71 -7.03
C TYR A 189 -19.87 -20.35 -7.01
N PHE A 190 -19.57 -19.79 -8.18
CA PHE A 190 -19.11 -18.40 -8.28
C PHE A 190 -20.22 -17.40 -7.93
N PRO A 191 -19.88 -16.13 -7.63
CA PRO A 191 -20.86 -15.05 -7.60
C PRO A 191 -21.68 -15.01 -8.89
N HIS A 192 -22.99 -14.78 -8.76
CA HIS A 192 -23.91 -14.74 -9.90
C HIS A 192 -25.07 -13.80 -9.59
N ASP A 193 -25.65 -13.17 -10.60
CA ASP A 193 -26.85 -12.32 -10.46
C ASP A 193 -28.13 -13.09 -10.05
N SER A 194 -28.02 -14.40 -9.81
CA SER A 194 -29.11 -15.28 -9.41
C SER A 194 -28.97 -15.72 -7.96
N TYR A 195 -30.04 -16.30 -7.41
CA TYR A 195 -30.05 -16.79 -6.02
C TYR A 195 -29.28 -18.12 -5.82
N ILE A 196 -28.73 -18.73 -6.88
CA ILE A 196 -27.88 -19.94 -6.80
C ILE A 196 -26.37 -19.60 -6.80
N GLY A 197 -26.01 -18.31 -6.75
CA GLY A 197 -24.63 -17.85 -6.73
C GLY A 197 -23.97 -18.03 -5.35
N SER A 198 -22.66 -18.25 -5.36
CA SER A 198 -21.81 -18.29 -4.17
C SER A 198 -22.06 -19.41 -3.14
N ASP A 199 -23.03 -20.30 -3.31
CA ASP A 199 -23.32 -21.36 -2.33
C ASP A 199 -22.11 -22.29 -2.09
N VAL A 200 -21.87 -22.68 -0.84
CA VAL A 200 -20.75 -23.52 -0.39
C VAL A 200 -21.26 -24.83 0.22
N LEU A 201 -20.87 -25.95 -0.40
CA LEU A 201 -21.34 -27.28 -0.04
C LEU A 201 -20.17 -28.22 0.32
N LEU A 202 -20.05 -28.56 1.61
CA LEU A 202 -18.98 -29.45 2.10
C LEU A 202 -19.41 -30.91 2.12
N ASN A 203 -18.51 -31.82 1.75
CA ASN A 203 -18.85 -33.24 1.76
C ASN A 203 -18.94 -33.80 3.19
N SER A 204 -20.03 -34.51 3.50
CA SER A 204 -20.25 -35.24 4.75
C SER A 204 -20.08 -36.77 4.67
N GLY A 205 -20.00 -37.34 3.46
CA GLY A 205 -20.04 -38.77 3.15
C GLY A 205 -18.73 -39.55 3.28
N GLY A 206 -17.65 -38.94 3.80
CA GLY A 206 -16.35 -39.63 3.93
C GLY A 206 -15.27 -38.89 4.71
N ALA A 207 -15.40 -37.57 4.91
CA ALA A 207 -14.46 -36.75 5.66
C ALA A 207 -15.05 -36.32 7.00
N SER A 208 -14.88 -37.13 8.06
CA SER A 208 -15.30 -36.76 9.42
C SER A 208 -14.72 -35.42 9.89
N SER A 209 -13.57 -35.03 9.34
CA SER A 209 -12.92 -33.73 9.59
C SER A 209 -13.74 -32.52 9.14
N ASN A 210 -14.55 -32.63 8.08
CA ASN A 210 -15.37 -31.50 7.60
C ASN A 210 -16.54 -31.21 8.52
N LEU A 211 -17.05 -32.23 9.22
CA LEU A 211 -18.10 -32.08 10.22
C LEU A 211 -17.59 -31.45 11.52
N THR A 212 -16.27 -31.46 11.76
CA THR A 212 -15.64 -30.87 12.95
C THR A 212 -14.42 -30.05 12.54
N PRO A 213 -14.59 -28.92 11.85
CA PRO A 213 -13.47 -28.16 11.29
C PRO A 213 -12.60 -27.54 12.40
N ARG A 214 -11.27 -27.63 12.25
CA ARG A 214 -10.29 -27.15 13.23
C ARG A 214 -9.03 -26.64 12.53
N ASN A 215 -8.39 -25.63 13.12
CA ASN A 215 -7.07 -25.17 12.70
C ASN A 215 -6.05 -26.31 12.69
N GLY A 216 -5.20 -26.33 11.65
CA GLY A 216 -4.23 -27.39 11.39
C GLY A 216 -4.81 -28.65 10.71
N GLN A 217 -6.10 -28.65 10.35
CA GLN A 217 -6.74 -29.78 9.65
C GLN A 217 -7.18 -29.39 8.24
N TYR A 218 -7.16 -30.36 7.33
CA TYR A 218 -7.52 -30.16 5.92
C TYR A 218 -8.94 -29.59 5.73
N SER A 219 -9.85 -29.80 6.69
CA SER A 219 -11.18 -29.20 6.69
C SER A 219 -11.17 -27.68 6.82
N ALA A 220 -10.19 -27.11 7.52
CA ALA A 220 -10.02 -25.65 7.56
C ALA A 220 -9.58 -25.09 6.21
N LEU A 221 -8.65 -25.78 5.52
CA LEU A 221 -8.24 -25.43 4.16
C LEU A 221 -9.42 -25.58 3.18
N THR A 222 -10.17 -26.69 3.28
CA THR A 222 -11.33 -26.95 2.41
C THR A 222 -12.36 -25.82 2.56
N LEU A 223 -12.71 -25.42 3.80
CA LEU A 223 -13.67 -24.34 4.00
C LEU A 223 -13.21 -23.02 3.36
N ILE A 224 -11.97 -22.57 3.61
CA ILE A 224 -11.51 -21.29 3.06
C ILE A 224 -11.30 -21.34 1.54
N HIS A 225 -10.96 -22.52 1.01
CA HIS A 225 -10.91 -22.79 -0.43
C HIS A 225 -12.29 -22.62 -1.09
N GLU A 226 -13.32 -23.27 -0.54
CA GLU A 226 -14.68 -23.13 -1.11
C GLU A 226 -15.23 -21.72 -0.93
N ILE A 227 -14.90 -21.03 0.18
CA ILE A 227 -15.20 -19.60 0.31
C ILE A 227 -14.47 -18.81 -0.79
N GLY A 228 -13.23 -19.17 -1.15
CA GLY A 228 -12.51 -18.55 -2.27
C GLY A 228 -13.31 -18.61 -3.58
N HIS A 229 -13.86 -19.76 -3.94
CA HIS A 229 -14.76 -19.90 -5.09
C HIS A 229 -16.02 -19.05 -4.95
N ALA A 230 -16.67 -19.09 -3.79
CA ALA A 230 -17.86 -18.28 -3.50
C ALA A 230 -17.62 -16.78 -3.63
N LEU A 231 -16.38 -16.33 -3.47
CA LEU A 231 -15.94 -14.94 -3.63
C LEU A 231 -15.38 -14.63 -5.02
N GLY A 232 -15.26 -15.61 -5.93
CA GLY A 232 -14.84 -15.39 -7.31
C GLY A 232 -13.47 -15.94 -7.71
N LEU A 233 -12.76 -16.67 -6.84
CA LEU A 233 -11.44 -17.23 -7.19
C LEU A 233 -11.57 -18.56 -7.93
N LYS A 234 -10.83 -18.74 -9.01
CA LYS A 234 -10.69 -20.03 -9.72
C LYS A 234 -9.43 -20.78 -9.28
N HIS A 235 -9.35 -22.05 -9.67
CA HIS A 235 -8.12 -22.83 -9.48
C HIS A 235 -6.98 -22.29 -10.35
N PRO A 236 -5.72 -22.34 -9.87
CA PRO A 236 -4.56 -21.81 -10.60
C PRO A 236 -4.02 -22.76 -11.68
N PHE A 237 -4.75 -23.81 -12.05
CA PHE A 237 -4.32 -24.85 -12.98
C PHE A 237 -5.47 -25.30 -13.88
N SER A 238 -5.12 -25.91 -15.01
CA SER A 238 -6.10 -26.37 -15.98
C SER A 238 -6.93 -27.55 -15.47
N GLN A 239 -8.24 -27.44 -15.67
CA GLN A 239 -9.23 -28.51 -15.61
C GLN A 239 -10.00 -28.54 -16.95
N THR A 240 -10.83 -29.55 -17.16
CA THR A 240 -11.81 -29.54 -18.25
C THR A 240 -12.69 -28.31 -18.08
N ASP A 241 -12.68 -27.43 -19.08
CA ASP A 241 -13.46 -26.19 -19.16
C ASP A 241 -12.94 -25.00 -18.33
N SER A 242 -11.65 -25.02 -17.92
CA SER A 242 -11.06 -23.87 -17.22
C SER A 242 -10.38 -22.88 -18.16
N GLU A 243 -10.56 -21.60 -17.85
CA GLU A 243 -9.90 -20.48 -18.51
C GLU A 243 -8.46 -20.31 -17.98
N GLY A 244 -7.51 -20.12 -18.90
CA GLY A 244 -6.15 -19.69 -18.56
C GLY A 244 -6.10 -18.18 -18.24
N PRO A 245 -4.93 -17.63 -17.85
CA PRO A 245 -3.66 -18.32 -17.64
C PRO A 245 -3.64 -19.13 -16.34
N TYR A 246 -2.53 -19.85 -16.12
CA TYR A 246 -2.29 -20.70 -14.95
C TYR A 246 -0.97 -20.37 -14.30
N LEU A 247 -0.86 -20.63 -12.99
CA LEU A 247 0.39 -20.47 -12.27
C LEU A 247 1.41 -21.54 -12.67
N SER A 248 2.68 -21.19 -12.53
CA SER A 248 3.78 -22.15 -12.66
C SER A 248 3.63 -23.29 -11.64
N THR A 249 4.30 -24.42 -11.86
CA THR A 249 4.30 -25.53 -10.88
C THR A 249 4.86 -25.13 -9.51
N THR A 250 5.73 -24.11 -9.47
CA THR A 250 6.33 -23.59 -8.23
C THR A 250 5.32 -22.78 -7.42
N GLU A 251 4.52 -21.95 -8.08
CA GLU A 251 3.53 -21.08 -7.43
C GLU A 251 2.17 -21.75 -7.24
N ASN A 252 1.88 -22.80 -8.00
CA ASN A 252 0.70 -23.66 -7.80
C ASN A 252 0.88 -24.53 -6.55
N SER A 253 0.75 -23.90 -5.37
CA SER A 253 0.89 -24.49 -4.04
C SER A 253 0.07 -23.71 -3.01
N SER A 254 -0.43 -24.38 -1.96
CA SER A 254 -1.21 -23.72 -0.89
C SER A 254 -0.46 -22.61 -0.17
N GLN A 255 0.87 -22.62 -0.22
CA GLN A 255 1.71 -21.56 0.33
C GLN A 255 1.41 -20.20 -0.34
N TRP A 256 1.06 -20.21 -1.62
CA TRP A 256 0.87 -19.00 -2.42
C TRP A 256 -0.59 -18.75 -2.74
N THR A 257 -1.38 -19.81 -2.91
CA THR A 257 -2.83 -19.74 -3.11
C THR A 257 -3.51 -20.96 -2.51
N VAL A 258 -4.49 -20.76 -1.62
CA VAL A 258 -5.31 -21.84 -1.07
C VAL A 258 -6.16 -22.54 -2.14
N MET A 259 -6.28 -21.94 -3.33
CA MET A 259 -6.95 -22.52 -4.49
C MET A 259 -6.11 -23.63 -5.14
N SER A 260 -4.86 -23.83 -4.74
CA SER A 260 -4.07 -24.97 -5.21
C SER A 260 -4.46 -26.29 -4.55
N TYR A 261 -4.43 -27.38 -5.31
CA TYR A 261 -4.52 -28.75 -4.76
C TYR A 261 -3.18 -29.28 -4.23
N ASN A 262 -2.07 -28.59 -4.49
CA ASN A 262 -0.75 -28.95 -3.96
C ASN A 262 -0.59 -28.34 -2.55
N SER A 263 -1.23 -28.97 -1.56
CA SER A 263 -1.35 -28.39 -0.23
C SER A 263 -0.30 -28.87 0.79
N ARG A 264 0.02 -28.02 1.78
CA ARG A 264 0.91 -28.34 2.91
C ARG A 264 0.14 -28.23 4.22
N VAL A 265 0.42 -29.12 5.17
CA VAL A 265 -0.24 -29.12 6.51
C VAL A 265 -0.07 -27.79 7.25
N ALA A 266 1.03 -27.07 7.02
CA ALA A 266 1.28 -25.75 7.60
C ALA A 266 0.27 -24.67 7.16
N ASP A 267 -0.45 -24.92 6.06
CA ASP A 267 -1.39 -23.97 5.45
C ASP A 267 -2.86 -24.33 5.78
N TYR A 268 -3.09 -25.34 6.62
CA TYR A 268 -4.42 -25.83 6.99
C TYR A 268 -5.13 -24.93 8.00
N TYR A 269 -5.36 -23.68 7.63
CA TYR A 269 -5.97 -22.64 8.45
C TYR A 269 -7.02 -21.89 7.62
N PRO A 270 -8.04 -21.28 8.24
CA PRO A 270 -9.06 -20.52 7.54
C PRO A 270 -8.54 -19.11 7.18
N ARG A 271 -7.42 -19.05 6.44
CA ARG A 271 -6.77 -17.83 6.01
C ARG A 271 -6.31 -17.92 4.56
N TYR A 272 -6.26 -16.79 3.89
CA TYR A 272 -5.82 -16.68 2.51
C TYR A 272 -4.30 -16.55 2.41
N SER A 273 -3.76 -17.11 1.32
CA SER A 273 -2.35 -16.96 0.97
C SER A 273 -2.14 -15.69 0.15
N PRO A 274 -0.89 -15.22 -0.04
CA PRO A 274 -0.63 -13.90 -0.60
C PRO A 274 -1.28 -13.63 -1.97
N LEU A 275 -1.32 -14.63 -2.86
CA LEU A 275 -1.90 -14.45 -4.19
C LEU A 275 -3.43 -14.42 -4.16
N ASP A 276 -4.06 -15.15 -3.23
CA ASP A 276 -5.51 -15.07 -3.02
C ASP A 276 -5.90 -13.68 -2.53
N ILE A 277 -5.13 -13.10 -1.59
CA ILE A 277 -5.35 -11.75 -1.09
C ILE A 277 -5.21 -10.74 -2.23
N ALA A 278 -4.16 -10.84 -3.05
CA ALA A 278 -3.97 -9.95 -4.19
C ALA A 278 -5.14 -10.02 -5.19
N ALA A 279 -5.64 -11.23 -5.50
CA ALA A 279 -6.76 -11.43 -6.41
C ALA A 279 -8.09 -10.93 -5.83
N LEU A 280 -8.36 -11.18 -4.55
CA LEU A 280 -9.56 -10.68 -3.89
C LEU A 280 -9.53 -9.15 -3.69
N GLN A 281 -8.36 -8.57 -3.45
CA GLN A 281 -8.20 -7.11 -3.35
C GLN A 281 -8.26 -6.43 -4.72
N TYR A 282 -7.89 -7.12 -5.80
CA TYR A 282 -8.21 -6.66 -7.15
C TYR A 282 -9.73 -6.50 -7.33
N LEU A 283 -10.52 -7.49 -6.93
CA LEU A 283 -11.98 -7.45 -7.05
C LEU A 283 -12.65 -6.47 -6.06
N TYR A 284 -12.23 -6.49 -4.80
CA TYR A 284 -12.99 -5.90 -3.70
C TYR A 284 -12.24 -4.82 -2.92
N GLY A 285 -10.95 -4.60 -3.19
CA GLY A 285 -10.08 -3.73 -2.43
C GLY A 285 -9.63 -4.32 -1.08
N PRO A 286 -8.74 -3.64 -0.36
CA PRO A 286 -8.22 -4.06 0.94
C PRO A 286 -9.27 -3.93 2.05
N GLY A 287 -9.13 -4.78 3.07
CA GLY A 287 -9.91 -4.70 4.30
C GLY A 287 -9.38 -3.61 5.25
N THR A 288 -10.07 -3.40 6.38
CA THR A 288 -9.79 -2.25 7.26
C THR A 288 -8.69 -2.50 8.31
N ALA A 289 -7.97 -3.63 8.29
CA ALA A 289 -7.05 -3.98 9.38
C ALA A 289 -5.81 -3.07 9.50
N ALA A 290 -5.47 -2.36 8.43
CA ALA A 290 -4.46 -1.31 8.42
C ALA A 290 -5.15 -0.02 7.97
N SER A 291 -5.89 0.66 8.86
CA SER A 291 -6.61 1.90 8.52
C SER A 291 -5.97 3.14 9.17
N GLY A 292 -4.73 3.02 9.61
CA GLY A 292 -3.94 4.11 10.17
C GLY A 292 -2.51 3.99 9.67
N ASN A 293 -1.71 5.02 9.93
CA ASN A 293 -0.38 5.15 9.36
C ASN A 293 0.53 3.95 9.67
N SER A 294 1.00 3.31 8.61
CA SER A 294 1.80 2.08 8.64
C SER A 294 3.18 2.30 8.00
N THR A 295 4.15 1.46 8.38
CA THR A 295 5.46 1.41 7.73
C THR A 295 5.79 -0.03 7.34
N TYR A 296 6.03 -0.22 6.05
CA TYR A 296 6.34 -1.50 5.41
C TYR A 296 7.82 -1.54 5.06
N THR A 297 8.63 -2.16 5.92
CA THR A 297 10.07 -2.31 5.65
C THR A 297 10.31 -3.40 4.62
N LEU A 298 10.98 -3.05 3.53
CA LEU A 298 11.33 -3.98 2.46
C LEU A 298 12.50 -4.88 2.86
N THR A 299 12.46 -6.14 2.43
CA THR A 299 13.60 -7.05 2.61
C THR A 299 13.92 -7.81 1.33
N ALA A 300 15.21 -7.98 1.04
CA ALA A 300 15.67 -8.76 -0.12
C ALA A 300 15.49 -10.28 0.06
N GLY A 301 15.27 -10.76 1.29
CA GLY A 301 15.21 -12.18 1.62
C GLY A 301 13.86 -12.86 1.39
N THR A 302 12.80 -12.09 1.14
CA THR A 302 11.43 -12.60 0.95
C THR A 302 10.72 -11.82 -0.15
N SER A 303 9.60 -12.35 -0.66
CA SER A 303 8.65 -11.57 -1.47
C SER A 303 7.95 -10.53 -0.59
N ASN A 304 7.71 -9.33 -1.12
CA ASN A 304 7.11 -8.20 -0.41
C ASN A 304 5.75 -7.85 -1.04
N PHE A 305 4.69 -8.50 -0.57
CA PHE A 305 3.29 -8.17 -0.93
C PHE A 305 2.75 -7.16 0.06
N ILE A 306 2.43 -5.96 -0.43
CA ILE A 306 2.06 -4.82 0.41
C ILE A 306 0.61 -4.48 0.13
N TRP A 307 -0.18 -4.31 1.19
CA TRP A 307 -1.52 -3.80 1.08
C TRP A 307 -1.86 -3.01 2.34
N ASP A 308 -2.66 -1.96 2.19
CA ASP A 308 -3.06 -1.08 3.27
C ASP A 308 -4.51 -0.64 3.07
N GLY A 309 -5.28 -0.56 4.16
CA GLY A 309 -6.70 -0.21 4.16
C GLY A 309 -6.98 1.29 4.34
N GLY A 310 -5.93 2.10 4.54
CA GLY A 310 -5.97 3.55 4.59
C GLY A 310 -5.03 4.12 5.67
N GLY A 311 -4.67 5.38 5.53
CA GLY A 311 -3.71 6.00 6.43
C GLY A 311 -2.86 7.00 5.68
N THR A 312 -1.69 7.28 6.24
CA THR A 312 -0.57 7.85 5.49
C THR A 312 0.60 6.93 5.70
N ASP A 313 0.93 6.17 4.67
CA ASP A 313 1.68 4.94 4.77
C ASP A 313 3.04 5.06 4.08
N THR A 314 4.02 4.29 4.57
CA THR A 314 5.41 4.39 4.11
C THR A 314 5.94 3.01 3.71
N ILE A 315 6.51 2.90 2.52
CA ILE A 315 7.38 1.78 2.15
C ILE A 315 8.82 2.18 2.45
N ASP A 316 9.47 1.45 3.35
CA ASP A 316 10.81 1.78 3.84
C ASP A 316 11.87 0.85 3.24
N GLY A 317 12.63 1.38 2.28
CA GLY A 317 13.79 0.73 1.67
C GLY A 317 15.14 1.12 2.30
N SER A 318 15.16 1.91 3.38
CA SER A 318 16.38 2.60 3.87
C SER A 318 17.54 1.68 4.29
N THR A 319 17.26 0.40 4.54
CA THR A 319 18.26 -0.60 4.91
C THR A 319 18.81 -1.39 3.72
N LEU A 320 18.28 -1.16 2.52
CA LEU A 320 18.68 -1.87 1.32
C LEU A 320 20.04 -1.39 0.81
N THR A 321 20.85 -2.34 0.40
CA THR A 321 22.17 -2.12 -0.22
C THR A 321 22.17 -2.43 -1.70
N GLN A 322 21.04 -2.92 -2.23
CA GLN A 322 20.81 -3.26 -3.62
C GLN A 322 19.81 -2.27 -4.18
N GLY A 323 19.93 -1.93 -5.47
CA GLY A 323 19.00 -1.01 -6.12
C GLY A 323 17.56 -1.52 -6.09
N LEU A 324 16.63 -0.64 -5.76
CA LEU A 324 15.21 -0.87 -5.64
C LEU A 324 14.50 -0.32 -6.88
N THR A 325 13.68 -1.12 -7.53
CA THR A 325 12.64 -0.63 -8.45
C THR A 325 11.29 -0.74 -7.74
N LEU A 326 10.65 0.39 -7.45
CA LEU A 326 9.41 0.46 -6.68
C LEU A 326 8.34 1.28 -7.41
N TYR A 327 7.11 0.80 -7.33
CA TYR A 327 5.92 1.49 -7.82
C TYR A 327 4.93 1.57 -6.66
N LEU A 328 4.46 2.77 -6.34
CA LEU A 328 3.39 2.97 -5.35
C LEU A 328 2.00 2.77 -5.95
N GLU A 329 1.89 2.87 -7.27
CA GLU A 329 0.67 2.51 -8.00
C GLU A 329 0.43 0.99 -7.90
N PRO A 330 -0.78 0.56 -7.47
CA PRO A 330 -1.07 -0.86 -7.32
C PRO A 330 -0.97 -1.67 -8.63
N GLY A 331 -0.65 -2.96 -8.49
CA GLY A 331 -0.61 -3.91 -9.60
C GLY A 331 0.71 -3.93 -10.37
N TYR A 332 1.58 -2.93 -10.19
CA TYR A 332 2.92 -2.94 -10.78
C TYR A 332 3.87 -3.92 -10.07
N TRP A 333 4.86 -4.40 -10.82
CA TRP A 333 5.87 -5.35 -10.34
C TRP A 333 7.22 -4.66 -10.15
N GLY A 334 7.54 -4.34 -8.90
CA GLY A 334 8.84 -3.86 -8.43
C GLY A 334 9.76 -4.97 -7.92
N TYR A 335 11.03 -4.65 -7.67
CA TYR A 335 12.01 -5.62 -7.19
C TYR A 335 13.23 -4.94 -6.55
N ILE A 336 13.89 -5.68 -5.67
CA ILE A 336 15.17 -5.35 -5.07
C ILE A 336 16.24 -6.14 -5.83
N GLY A 337 17.23 -5.45 -6.37
CA GLY A 337 18.30 -6.03 -7.17
C GLY A 337 17.84 -6.44 -8.57
N THR A 338 17.39 -7.70 -8.74
CA THR A 338 17.03 -8.25 -10.06
C THR A 338 15.58 -8.71 -10.10
N LYS A 339 14.89 -8.36 -11.19
CA LYS A 339 13.53 -8.86 -11.46
C LYS A 339 13.57 -10.37 -11.74
N SER A 340 12.77 -11.12 -10.99
CA SER A 340 12.60 -12.56 -11.21
C SER A 340 11.55 -12.82 -12.29
N SER A 341 11.44 -14.07 -12.74
CA SER A 341 10.31 -14.54 -13.55
C SER A 341 9.07 -14.88 -12.71
N LEU A 342 9.20 -14.95 -11.38
CA LEU A 342 8.10 -15.27 -10.45
C LEU A 342 7.99 -14.18 -9.38
N ILE A 343 6.79 -13.66 -9.13
CA ILE A 343 6.51 -12.61 -8.12
C ILE A 343 6.76 -13.11 -6.70
N THR A 344 6.71 -14.43 -6.49
CA THR A 344 6.87 -15.04 -5.16
C THR A 344 8.33 -15.25 -4.75
N GLU A 345 9.30 -14.95 -5.63
CA GLU A 345 10.72 -15.08 -5.31
C GLU A 345 11.21 -13.97 -4.37
N PRO A 346 12.33 -14.17 -3.66
CA PRO A 346 12.92 -13.16 -2.80
C PRO A 346 13.18 -11.83 -3.52
N GLY A 347 12.95 -10.73 -2.80
CA GLY A 347 13.20 -9.38 -3.26
C GLY A 347 12.19 -8.83 -4.26
N GLN A 348 11.18 -9.61 -4.69
CA GLN A 348 10.11 -9.06 -5.52
C GLN A 348 9.14 -8.23 -4.67
N VAL A 349 8.54 -7.19 -5.26
CA VAL A 349 7.71 -6.20 -4.57
C VAL A 349 6.45 -5.91 -5.39
N THR A 350 5.30 -5.86 -4.73
CA THR A 350 4.06 -5.35 -5.34
C THR A 350 3.17 -4.69 -4.29
N VAL A 351 2.49 -3.63 -4.70
CA VAL A 351 1.39 -3.01 -3.95
C VAL A 351 0.08 -3.57 -4.50
N ASN A 352 -0.75 -4.14 -3.63
CA ASN A 352 -2.02 -4.74 -4.04
C ASN A 352 -3.08 -3.68 -4.30
N PHE A 353 -3.99 -4.01 -5.22
CA PHE A 353 -5.08 -3.15 -5.65
C PHE A 353 -5.92 -2.60 -4.50
N GLY A 354 -6.28 -1.32 -4.64
CA GLY A 354 -7.08 -0.57 -3.66
C GLY A 354 -6.27 -0.01 -2.49
N SER A 355 -5.00 -0.36 -2.34
CA SER A 355 -4.10 0.31 -1.40
C SER A 355 -3.66 1.65 -1.95
N VAL A 356 -3.48 2.64 -1.08
CA VAL A 356 -2.85 3.93 -1.42
C VAL A 356 -1.66 4.08 -0.48
N ILE A 357 -0.47 4.28 -1.05
CA ILE A 357 0.77 4.47 -0.29
C ILE A 357 1.33 5.83 -0.66
N GLU A 358 1.58 6.67 0.33
CA GLU A 358 1.99 8.07 0.10
C GLU A 358 3.50 8.25 0.15
N ASN A 359 4.23 7.43 0.91
CA ASN A 359 5.64 7.68 1.17
C ASN A 359 6.51 6.48 0.78
N ALA A 360 7.71 6.76 0.28
CA ALA A 360 8.72 5.73 0.09
C ALA A 360 10.15 6.25 0.28
N SER A 361 11.02 5.35 0.72
CA SER A 361 12.46 5.53 0.73
C SER A 361 13.16 4.44 -0.09
N GLY A 362 14.20 4.84 -0.81
CA GLY A 362 15.24 4.01 -1.36
C GLY A 362 16.22 3.52 -0.28
N GLY A 363 17.37 3.02 -0.70
CA GLY A 363 18.46 2.52 0.11
C GLY A 363 19.77 3.27 -0.17
N SER A 364 20.89 2.56 -0.15
CA SER A 364 22.22 3.15 -0.39
C SER A 364 22.75 2.93 -1.81
N ALA A 365 21.91 2.44 -2.72
CA ALA A 365 22.28 2.10 -4.09
C ALA A 365 21.33 2.84 -5.05
N ALA A 366 21.65 2.85 -6.35
CA ALA A 366 20.79 3.49 -7.34
C ALA A 366 19.39 2.83 -7.40
N ASP A 367 18.39 3.62 -7.06
CA ASP A 367 16.99 3.22 -6.97
C ASP A 367 16.14 3.88 -8.06
N ASN A 368 14.98 3.31 -8.32
CA ASN A 368 13.97 3.82 -9.24
C ASN A 368 12.60 3.71 -8.55
N ILE A 369 12.10 4.84 -8.08
CA ILE A 369 10.88 4.92 -7.28
C ILE A 369 9.87 5.77 -8.04
N THR A 370 8.73 5.17 -8.37
CA THR A 370 7.59 5.85 -8.98
C THR A 370 6.43 5.91 -7.99
N GLY A 371 5.91 7.12 -7.78
CA GLY A 371 4.72 7.42 -6.99
C GLY A 371 3.42 6.98 -7.67
N ASN A 372 2.32 7.60 -7.24
CA ASN A 372 0.96 7.36 -7.71
C ASN A 372 0.25 8.71 -7.94
N ALA A 373 -1.08 8.74 -7.82
CA ALA A 373 -1.88 9.96 -8.00
C ALA A 373 -2.09 10.77 -6.71
N ALA A 374 -1.61 10.27 -5.56
CA ALA A 374 -1.67 10.98 -4.28
C ALA A 374 -0.44 11.89 -4.11
N ASP A 375 -0.53 12.86 -3.18
CA ASP A 375 0.63 13.66 -2.80
C ASP A 375 1.68 12.74 -2.14
N ASN A 376 2.80 12.51 -2.83
CA ASN A 376 3.81 11.55 -2.40
C ASN A 376 5.02 12.20 -1.74
N ARG A 377 5.67 11.47 -0.83
CA ARG A 377 6.98 11.81 -0.27
C ARG A 377 8.00 10.72 -0.61
N LEU A 378 8.86 10.99 -1.58
CA LEU A 378 9.85 10.04 -2.09
C LEU A 378 11.26 10.49 -1.72
N SER A 379 12.08 9.56 -1.22
CA SER A 379 13.49 9.83 -0.91
C SER A 379 14.39 8.75 -1.50
N GLY A 380 15.41 9.13 -2.27
CA GLY A 380 16.42 8.22 -2.82
C GLY A 380 17.43 7.76 -1.77
N LEU A 381 17.81 8.69 -0.88
CA LEU A 381 18.84 8.57 0.16
C LEU A 381 20.26 8.59 -0.40
N GLY A 382 20.77 7.48 -0.91
CA GLY A 382 22.11 7.46 -1.48
C GLY A 382 22.18 6.53 -2.68
N GLY A 383 22.95 6.90 -3.69
CA GLY A 383 22.86 6.26 -5.00
C GLY A 383 22.53 7.30 -6.06
N ASP A 384 22.66 6.93 -7.33
CA ASP A 384 22.21 7.79 -8.43
C ASP A 384 20.76 7.38 -8.75
N ASP A 385 19.78 8.07 -8.15
CA ASP A 385 18.40 7.61 -8.08
C ASP A 385 17.51 8.21 -9.16
N ILE A 386 16.41 7.53 -9.47
CA ILE A 386 15.33 8.02 -10.33
C ILE A 386 14.06 8.12 -9.49
N LEU A 387 13.58 9.35 -9.27
CA LEU A 387 12.35 9.61 -8.52
C LEU A 387 11.29 10.20 -9.45
N ASN A 388 10.17 9.50 -9.61
CA ASN A 388 9.01 9.97 -10.35
C ASN A 388 7.86 10.19 -9.38
N GLY A 389 7.42 11.44 -9.19
CA GLY A 389 6.33 11.76 -8.27
C GLY A 389 4.98 11.18 -8.69
N GLY A 390 4.76 11.05 -10.01
CA GLY A 390 3.44 10.72 -10.53
C GLY A 390 2.59 11.97 -10.67
N ALA A 391 1.33 11.90 -10.26
CA ALA A 391 0.45 13.05 -10.18
C ALA A 391 0.21 13.41 -8.72
N GLY A 392 0.04 14.69 -8.42
CA GLY A 392 -0.11 15.13 -7.04
C GLY A 392 0.77 16.34 -6.76
N ASN A 393 0.90 16.72 -5.51
CA ASN A 393 1.88 17.72 -5.08
C ASN A 393 2.97 17.00 -4.31
N ASP A 394 4.00 16.57 -5.03
CA ASP A 394 4.95 15.61 -4.49
C ASP A 394 6.15 16.29 -3.84
N TRP A 395 6.79 15.59 -2.91
CA TRP A 395 8.07 15.94 -2.33
C TRP A 395 9.10 14.88 -2.69
N LEU A 396 10.09 15.27 -3.48
CA LEU A 396 11.13 14.39 -4.00
C LEU A 396 12.50 14.84 -3.50
N ASP A 397 13.21 13.94 -2.82
CA ASP A 397 14.55 14.17 -2.26
C ASP A 397 15.52 13.11 -2.77
N GLY A 398 16.44 13.49 -3.66
CA GLY A 398 17.43 12.56 -4.23
C GLY A 398 18.39 12.06 -3.17
N GLY A 399 18.97 12.99 -2.42
CA GLY A 399 19.91 12.67 -1.35
C GLY A 399 21.34 12.76 -1.85
N ALA A 400 22.07 11.65 -1.85
CA ALA A 400 23.48 11.63 -2.24
C ALA A 400 23.71 10.84 -3.53
N GLY A 401 24.10 11.51 -4.60
CA GLY A 401 24.40 10.92 -5.90
C GLY A 401 23.94 11.85 -7.01
N ASN A 402 23.98 11.39 -8.25
CA ASN A 402 23.49 12.16 -9.39
C ASN A 402 22.06 11.74 -9.70
N ASP A 403 21.11 12.45 -9.11
CA ASP A 403 19.71 12.03 -9.09
C ASP A 403 18.93 12.59 -10.28
N SER A 404 17.90 11.86 -10.68
CA SER A 404 17.02 12.21 -11.79
C SER A 404 15.56 12.25 -11.33
N PHE A 405 14.93 13.41 -11.49
CA PHE A 405 13.55 13.64 -11.08
C PHE A 405 12.67 13.69 -12.32
N ILE A 406 11.57 12.93 -12.33
CA ILE A 406 10.51 13.02 -13.32
C ILE A 406 9.30 13.60 -12.59
N ALA A 407 8.89 14.81 -12.96
CA ALA A 407 7.88 15.57 -12.22
C ALA A 407 6.95 16.31 -13.21
N LEU A 408 6.12 17.24 -12.71
CA LEU A 408 5.25 18.18 -13.44
C LEU A 408 3.81 17.73 -13.70
N SER A 409 3.28 16.75 -12.98
CA SER A 409 1.82 16.63 -12.85
C SER A 409 1.45 17.09 -11.45
N GLY A 410 0.95 18.33 -11.36
CA GLY A 410 0.70 19.03 -10.10
C GLY A 410 1.89 19.90 -9.64
N ARG A 411 1.97 20.18 -8.34
CA ARG A 411 2.94 21.15 -7.79
C ARG A 411 3.97 20.50 -6.86
N ASP A 412 5.14 20.25 -7.41
CA ASP A 412 6.16 19.43 -6.77
C ASP A 412 7.23 20.27 -6.08
N ALA A 413 7.81 19.71 -5.02
CA ALA A 413 9.00 20.21 -4.34
C ALA A 413 10.14 19.22 -4.56
N ILE A 414 11.21 19.68 -5.21
CA ILE A 414 12.35 18.84 -5.59
C ILE A 414 13.61 19.34 -4.89
N TYR A 415 14.30 18.42 -4.24
CA TYR A 415 15.60 18.62 -3.65
C TYR A 415 16.58 17.60 -4.24
N GLY A 416 17.53 18.07 -5.07
CA GLY A 416 18.53 17.17 -5.68
C GLY A 416 19.44 16.57 -4.63
N GLY A 417 19.97 17.42 -3.75
CA GLY A 417 20.84 16.98 -2.68
C GLY A 417 22.31 17.22 -3.04
N SER A 418 23.15 16.20 -2.94
CA SER A 418 24.57 16.30 -3.29
C SER A 418 24.89 15.49 -4.53
N GLY A 419 25.46 16.13 -5.54
CA GLY A 419 25.87 15.48 -6.78
C GLY A 419 25.59 16.42 -7.94
N THR A 420 25.34 15.85 -9.12
CA THR A 420 24.85 16.59 -10.28
C THR A 420 23.47 16.08 -10.62
N ASP A 421 22.47 16.86 -10.25
CA ASP A 421 21.07 16.44 -10.25
C ASP A 421 20.33 16.99 -11.45
N ARG A 422 19.33 16.25 -11.90
CA ARG A 422 18.62 16.51 -13.15
C ARG A 422 17.12 16.41 -12.98
N LEU A 423 16.41 17.49 -13.31
CA LEU A 423 14.97 17.44 -13.54
C LEU A 423 14.70 17.13 -15.01
N VAL A 424 13.95 16.05 -15.25
CA VAL A 424 13.50 15.56 -16.55
C VAL A 424 12.05 15.97 -16.78
N LEU A 425 11.80 16.59 -17.94
CA LEU A 425 10.53 17.19 -18.32
C LEU A 425 10.09 16.59 -19.66
N THR A 426 8.84 16.14 -19.77
CA THR A 426 8.30 15.58 -21.02
C THR A 426 7.93 16.65 -22.04
N GLN A 427 7.86 17.92 -21.62
CA GLN A 427 7.56 19.06 -22.47
C GLN A 427 8.82 19.62 -23.16
N SER A 428 8.63 20.41 -24.21
CA SER A 428 9.71 21.14 -24.89
C SER A 428 10.17 22.35 -24.06
N ALA A 429 11.39 22.83 -24.28
CA ALA A 429 11.88 24.03 -23.58
C ALA A 429 11.01 25.27 -23.84
N ALA A 430 10.43 25.40 -25.04
CA ALA A 430 9.59 26.54 -25.42
C ALA A 430 8.22 26.55 -24.73
N SER A 431 7.74 25.40 -24.26
CA SER A 431 6.45 25.26 -23.56
C SER A 431 6.52 25.46 -22.05
N MET A 432 7.74 25.60 -21.51
CA MET A 432 8.00 25.70 -20.08
C MET A 432 8.55 27.08 -19.73
N GLN A 433 8.24 27.54 -18.52
CA GLN A 433 8.81 28.74 -17.92
C GLN A 433 9.77 28.34 -16.81
N VAL A 434 11.00 28.86 -16.87
CA VAL A 434 11.99 28.69 -15.80
C VAL A 434 12.21 30.04 -15.13
N THR A 435 11.74 30.18 -13.90
CA THR A 435 11.88 31.39 -13.11
C THR A 435 12.88 31.16 -11.98
N LYS A 436 14.05 31.80 -12.09
CA LYS A 436 15.03 31.80 -11.00
C LYS A 436 14.54 32.70 -9.87
N LEU A 437 14.33 32.14 -8.68
CA LEU A 437 13.91 32.89 -7.49
C LEU A 437 15.12 33.42 -6.71
N ARG A 438 16.15 32.59 -6.53
CA ARG A 438 17.44 32.97 -5.93
C ARG A 438 18.56 32.07 -6.45
N ALA A 439 19.75 32.13 -5.85
CA ALA A 439 20.95 31.47 -6.35
C ALA A 439 20.76 29.97 -6.62
N ASP A 440 20.12 29.26 -5.68
CA ASP A 440 19.95 27.81 -5.59
C ASP A 440 18.50 27.32 -5.78
N VAL A 441 17.56 28.26 -6.01
CA VAL A 441 16.14 27.93 -6.14
C VAL A 441 15.58 28.53 -7.41
N PHE A 442 14.93 27.68 -8.19
CA PHE A 442 14.17 28.08 -9.35
C PHE A 442 12.84 27.32 -9.39
N VAL A 443 11.91 27.86 -10.16
CA VAL A 443 10.63 27.20 -10.45
C VAL A 443 10.61 26.87 -11.93
N VAL A 444 10.24 25.65 -12.26
CA VAL A 444 9.88 25.25 -13.62
C VAL A 444 8.38 25.06 -13.66
N SER A 445 7.68 25.69 -14.58
CA SER A 445 6.23 25.54 -14.70
C SER A 445 5.77 25.47 -16.14
N ASP A 446 4.61 24.87 -16.36
CA ASP A 446 3.93 25.01 -17.65
C ASP A 446 3.39 26.45 -17.83
N ALA A 447 2.83 26.73 -19.00
CA ALA A 447 2.28 28.05 -19.32
C ALA A 447 1.06 28.43 -18.46
N SER A 448 0.36 27.45 -17.89
CA SER A 448 -0.83 27.67 -17.05
C SER A 448 -0.48 27.95 -15.58
N GLY A 449 0.70 27.50 -15.14
CA GLY A 449 1.11 27.47 -13.74
C GLY A 449 0.40 26.39 -12.91
N ALA A 450 -0.45 25.56 -13.51
CA ALA A 450 -1.13 24.46 -12.83
C ALA A 450 -0.12 23.36 -12.46
N ASN A 451 0.82 23.10 -13.37
CA ASN A 451 1.93 22.19 -13.15
C ASN A 451 3.22 22.97 -12.91
N ALA A 452 3.87 22.74 -11.78
CA ALA A 452 5.09 23.44 -11.42
C ALA A 452 5.97 22.62 -10.48
N ALA A 453 7.29 22.72 -10.63
CA ALA A 453 8.25 22.18 -9.70
C ALA A 453 9.07 23.31 -9.09
N VAL A 454 9.13 23.36 -7.75
CA VAL A 454 10.06 24.20 -7.01
C VAL A 454 11.32 23.38 -6.77
N CYS A 455 12.40 23.74 -7.44
CA CYS A 455 13.63 22.96 -7.45
C CYS A 455 14.71 23.64 -6.62
N ARG A 456 15.45 22.83 -5.86
CA ARG A 456 16.65 23.23 -5.13
C ARG A 456 17.76 22.22 -5.39
N ASN A 457 19.00 22.70 -5.51
CA ASN A 457 20.17 21.87 -5.82
C ASN A 457 19.92 20.95 -7.02
N VAL A 458 19.44 21.53 -8.13
CA VAL A 458 19.29 20.82 -9.40
C VAL A 458 20.12 21.55 -10.42
N GLU A 459 21.08 20.87 -11.03
CA GLU A 459 22.08 21.46 -11.92
C GLU A 459 21.69 21.32 -13.39
N GLN A 460 20.78 20.40 -13.73
CA GLN A 460 20.39 20.11 -15.11
C GLN A 460 18.87 20.12 -15.29
N LEU A 461 18.42 20.76 -16.37
CA LEU A 461 17.06 20.64 -16.88
C LEU A 461 17.10 19.90 -18.20
N GLN A 462 16.46 18.74 -18.26
CA GLN A 462 16.28 17.98 -19.49
C GLN A 462 14.85 18.13 -19.98
N PHE A 463 14.66 18.85 -21.07
CA PHE A 463 13.42 18.91 -21.83
C PHE A 463 13.38 17.80 -22.87
N SER A 464 12.22 17.58 -23.48
CA SER A 464 12.07 16.62 -24.58
C SER A 464 12.92 16.94 -25.82
N ASP A 465 13.32 18.20 -26.01
CA ASP A 465 14.02 18.69 -27.19
C ASP A 465 15.44 19.23 -26.92
N SER A 466 15.84 19.38 -25.64
CA SER A 466 17.11 19.98 -25.26
C SER A 466 17.49 19.72 -23.81
N THR A 467 18.78 19.85 -23.49
CA THR A 467 19.28 19.84 -22.11
C THR A 467 19.96 21.17 -21.80
N VAL A 468 19.63 21.75 -20.66
CA VAL A 468 20.19 23.00 -20.15
C VAL A 468 20.96 22.71 -18.86
N ASN A 469 22.26 22.98 -18.88
CA ASN A 469 23.08 22.98 -17.68
C ASN A 469 23.00 24.35 -17.01
N LEU A 470 22.59 24.38 -15.74
CA LEU A 470 22.44 25.59 -14.95
C LEU A 470 23.80 26.03 -14.39
N SER A 471 24.68 26.56 -15.25
CA SER A 471 26.00 27.04 -14.85
C SER A 471 25.91 28.19 -13.83
N GLY A 472 26.62 28.10 -12.71
CA GLY A 472 26.72 29.17 -11.71
C GLY A 472 25.77 29.03 -10.51
N ILE A 473 25.07 27.90 -10.37
CA ILE A 473 24.57 27.45 -9.07
C ILE A 473 25.75 26.75 -8.40
N SER A 474 26.52 27.48 -7.61
CA SER A 474 27.58 26.85 -6.80
C SER A 474 26.90 25.89 -5.83
N ALA A 475 27.21 24.59 -5.92
CA ALA A 475 26.94 23.62 -4.88
C ALA A 475 27.43 24.20 -3.55
N PHE A 476 26.50 24.62 -2.69
CA PHE A 476 26.85 25.03 -1.34
C PHE A 476 26.92 23.76 -0.49
N ALA A 477 28.01 23.64 0.28
CA ALA A 477 28.10 22.71 1.38
C ALA A 477 26.84 22.80 2.25
N SER A 478 26.23 21.64 2.54
CA SER A 478 25.20 21.40 3.56
C SER A 478 24.50 22.67 4.07
N GLN A 479 23.30 22.98 3.54
CA GLN A 479 22.45 23.97 4.21
C GLN A 479 22.29 23.55 5.68
N ASP A 480 22.20 24.54 6.57
CA ASP A 480 21.94 24.36 7.99
C ASP A 480 20.56 23.69 8.14
N THR A 481 20.56 22.36 8.14
CA THR A 481 19.40 21.47 8.04
C THR A 481 18.37 21.77 9.14
N THR A 482 18.87 22.27 10.27
CA THR A 482 18.08 22.67 11.43
C THR A 482 17.06 23.78 11.12
N LEU A 483 17.39 24.82 10.34
CA LEU A 483 16.42 25.91 10.04
C LEU A 483 15.29 25.45 9.11
N ALA A 484 15.62 24.61 8.11
CA ALA A 484 14.63 24.07 7.19
C ALA A 484 13.65 23.15 7.92
N GLN A 485 14.16 22.32 8.83
CA GLN A 485 13.35 21.42 9.63
C GLN A 485 12.55 22.13 10.72
N ILE A 486 13.04 23.23 11.32
CA ILE A 486 12.22 24.10 12.19
C ILE A 486 11.00 24.63 11.42
N TYR A 487 11.18 24.97 10.16
CA TYR A 487 10.09 25.48 9.33
C TYR A 487 9.09 24.39 8.95
N VAL A 488 9.56 23.19 8.60
CA VAL A 488 8.70 22.02 8.39
C VAL A 488 7.95 21.67 9.68
N ALA A 489 8.63 21.71 10.82
CA ALA A 489 8.03 21.47 12.13
C ALA A 489 6.91 22.45 12.45
N ALA A 490 7.10 23.74 12.13
CA ALA A 490 6.17 24.83 12.44
C ALA A 490 4.99 24.98 11.46
N PHE A 491 5.19 24.68 10.18
CA PHE A 491 4.22 24.98 9.12
C PHE A 491 3.77 23.75 8.33
N ARG A 492 4.36 22.58 8.60
CA ARG A 492 4.14 21.32 7.88
C ARG A 492 4.34 21.44 6.36
N ARG A 493 5.22 22.36 5.96
CA ARG A 493 5.59 22.65 4.58
C ARG A 493 7.01 23.22 4.54
N ALA A 494 7.68 23.07 3.41
CA ALA A 494 8.97 23.70 3.20
C ALA A 494 8.85 25.24 3.21
N PRO A 495 9.88 25.96 3.67
CA PRO A 495 9.86 27.40 3.69
C PRO A 495 9.81 28.01 2.29
N GLU A 496 8.87 28.94 2.11
CA GLU A 496 8.87 29.84 0.96
C GLU A 496 10.14 30.71 0.96
N THR A 497 10.67 31.01 -0.22
CA THR A 497 12.02 31.57 -0.41
C THR A 497 12.24 32.89 0.34
N GLU A 498 11.25 33.77 0.36
CA GLU A 498 11.32 35.05 1.09
C GLU A 498 11.34 34.83 2.60
N GLY A 499 10.49 33.92 3.10
CA GLY A 499 10.46 33.51 4.50
C GLY A 499 11.79 32.88 4.93
N PHE A 500 12.32 31.92 4.18
CA PHE A 500 13.62 31.31 4.51
C PHE A 500 14.74 32.33 4.53
N ASN A 501 14.85 33.18 3.51
CA ASN A 501 15.90 34.19 3.42
C ASN A 501 15.81 35.22 4.55
N TYR A 502 14.59 35.59 4.93
CA TYR A 502 14.36 36.42 6.10
C TYR A 502 14.87 35.71 7.35
N TRP A 503 14.44 34.47 7.59
CA TRP A 503 14.86 33.72 8.77
C TRP A 503 16.35 33.41 8.80
N THR A 504 17.00 33.09 7.68
CA THR A 504 18.45 32.91 7.61
C THR A 504 19.20 34.19 8.01
N LYS A 505 18.71 35.36 7.58
CA LYS A 505 19.28 36.65 8.01
C LYS A 505 19.04 36.89 9.49
N GLU A 506 17.85 36.56 9.99
CA GLU A 506 17.55 36.66 11.42
C GLU A 506 18.43 35.70 12.24
N VAL A 507 18.68 34.47 11.76
CA VAL A 507 19.56 33.47 12.42
C VAL A 507 20.98 34.01 12.50
N ALA A 508 21.50 34.56 11.40
CA ALA A 508 22.82 35.18 11.39
C ALA A 508 22.95 36.36 12.37
N SER A 509 21.84 37.02 12.72
CA SER A 509 21.82 38.18 13.61
C SER A 509 21.48 37.85 15.08
N ARG A 510 20.73 36.79 15.34
CA ARG A 510 20.15 36.48 16.67
C ARG A 510 20.46 35.08 17.19
N GLY A 511 20.99 34.19 16.35
CA GLY A 511 21.14 32.77 16.64
C GLY A 511 19.86 31.97 16.33
N ILE A 512 20.03 30.65 16.14
CA ILE A 512 18.96 29.73 15.73
C ILE A 512 17.87 29.59 16.80
N ASP A 513 18.25 29.58 18.09
CA ASP A 513 17.33 29.48 19.23
C ASP A 513 16.34 30.64 19.27
N ALA A 514 16.85 31.87 19.15
CA ALA A 514 16.02 33.07 19.13
C ALA A 514 15.08 33.10 17.92
N VAL A 515 15.52 32.59 16.76
CA VAL A 515 14.68 32.53 15.56
C VAL A 515 13.57 31.50 15.68
N ALA A 516 13.86 30.30 16.21
CA ALA A 516 12.83 29.30 16.44
C ALA A 516 11.74 29.82 17.38
N ASP A 517 12.12 30.51 18.46
CA ASP A 517 11.17 31.13 19.38
C ASP A 517 10.32 32.21 18.70
N ILE A 518 10.92 33.02 17.82
CA ILE A 518 10.17 34.03 17.06
C ILE A 518 9.16 33.34 16.12
N ILE A 519 9.58 32.31 15.37
CA ILE A 519 8.70 31.57 14.45
C ILE A 519 7.49 31.01 15.21
N PHE A 520 7.71 30.34 16.33
CA PHE A 520 6.63 29.78 17.16
C PHE A 520 5.82 30.82 17.94
N SER A 521 6.27 32.09 17.95
CA SER A 521 5.52 33.21 18.51
C SER A 521 4.64 33.94 17.49
N LEU A 522 4.76 33.65 16.19
CA LEU A 522 3.98 34.29 15.14
C LEU A 522 2.49 33.97 15.29
N ASP A 523 1.63 34.95 15.02
CA ASP A 523 0.17 34.77 15.13
C ASP A 523 -0.37 33.69 14.18
N ILE A 524 0.25 33.52 13.00
CA ILE A 524 -0.07 32.45 12.06
C ILE A 524 0.29 31.06 12.61
N VAL A 525 1.38 30.93 13.38
CA VAL A 525 1.77 29.67 14.01
C VAL A 525 0.91 29.41 15.25
N LYS A 526 0.57 30.45 16.02
CA LYS A 526 -0.38 30.35 17.13
C LYS A 526 -1.81 29.98 16.68
N ALA A 527 -2.18 30.31 15.44
CA ALA A 527 -3.44 29.87 14.86
C ALA A 527 -3.45 28.36 14.54
N ILE A 528 -2.28 27.78 14.24
CA ILE A 528 -2.09 26.33 14.03
C ILE A 528 -1.98 25.61 15.39
N TYR A 529 -1.21 26.18 16.32
CA TYR A 529 -1.00 25.67 17.67
C TYR A 529 -1.70 26.58 18.66
N ALA A 530 -2.99 26.31 18.90
CA ALA A 530 -3.83 27.09 19.80
C ALA A 530 -3.10 27.44 21.12
N ALA A 531 -3.30 28.67 21.61
CA ALA A 531 -2.59 29.17 22.79
C ALA A 531 -2.86 28.33 24.05
N ASP A 532 -4.00 27.62 24.09
CA ASP A 532 -4.45 26.71 25.13
C ASP A 532 -4.20 25.21 24.83
N MET A 533 -3.52 24.89 23.73
CA MET A 533 -3.18 23.51 23.35
C MET A 533 -2.39 22.82 24.47
N ALA A 534 -2.83 21.62 24.86
CA ALA A 534 -2.16 20.86 25.91
C ALA A 534 -0.71 20.55 25.51
N PRO A 535 0.27 20.61 26.46
CA PRO A 535 1.68 20.34 26.17
C PRO A 535 1.93 19.03 25.44
N SER A 536 1.22 17.96 25.80
CA SER A 536 1.32 16.65 25.14
C SER A 536 0.79 16.65 23.70
N GLN A 537 -0.26 17.43 23.40
CA GLN A 537 -0.78 17.58 22.04
C GLN A 537 0.19 18.36 21.16
N PHE A 538 0.80 19.43 21.70
CA PHE A 538 1.85 20.17 21.01
C PHE A 538 3.05 19.28 20.69
N VAL A 539 3.56 18.55 21.68
CA VAL A 539 4.69 17.61 21.52
C VAL A 539 4.37 16.54 20.49
N SER A 540 3.21 15.90 20.58
CA SER A 540 2.81 14.86 19.62
C SER A 540 2.77 15.37 18.17
N THR A 541 2.26 16.60 17.98
CA THR A 541 2.17 17.23 16.66
C THR A 541 3.56 17.55 16.10
N ILE A 542 4.44 18.17 16.90
CA ILE A 542 5.82 18.46 16.48
C ILE A 542 6.61 17.18 16.25
N TYR A 543 6.44 16.17 17.10
CA TYR A 543 7.12 14.88 16.97
C TYR A 543 6.73 14.20 15.66
N THR A 544 5.45 14.23 15.31
CA THR A 544 4.97 13.69 14.03
C THR A 544 5.52 14.48 12.85
N ASN A 545 5.55 15.81 12.93
CA ASN A 545 6.09 16.65 11.86
C ASN A 545 7.60 16.46 11.63
N VAL A 546 8.37 16.18 12.69
CA VAL A 546 9.84 16.07 12.66
C VAL A 546 10.30 14.64 12.35
N PHE A 547 9.71 13.64 13.01
CA PHE A 547 10.16 12.25 12.95
C PHE A 547 9.29 11.34 12.07
N ASN A 548 8.23 11.91 11.47
CA ASN A 548 7.27 11.19 10.63
C ASN A 548 6.64 9.95 11.30
N LYS A 549 6.45 10.01 12.61
CA LYS A 549 5.76 8.95 13.40
C LYS A 549 5.16 9.54 14.66
N ALA A 550 4.15 8.87 15.23
CA ALA A 550 3.66 9.24 16.55
C ALA A 550 4.71 8.92 17.63
N PRO A 551 4.85 9.74 18.68
CA PRO A 551 5.71 9.39 19.81
C PRO A 551 5.11 8.20 20.57
N ASP A 552 5.97 7.29 21.02
CA ASP A 552 5.59 6.31 22.03
C ASP A 552 5.34 7.00 23.39
N ALA A 553 4.81 6.24 24.37
CA ALA A 553 4.45 6.81 25.67
C ALA A 553 5.65 7.42 26.42
N GLU A 554 6.86 6.90 26.22
CA GLU A 554 8.07 7.33 26.90
C GLU A 554 8.63 8.60 26.26
N GLY A 555 8.70 8.64 24.93
CA GLY A 555 9.08 9.81 24.14
C GLY A 555 8.08 10.96 24.28
N LEU A 556 6.78 10.68 24.28
CA LEU A 556 5.76 11.68 24.54
C LEU A 556 5.95 12.29 25.93
N ASN A 557 6.17 11.46 26.96
CA ASN A 557 6.38 11.94 28.32
C ASN A 557 7.68 12.76 28.44
N TYR A 558 8.78 12.27 27.89
CA TYR A 558 10.07 12.96 27.90
C TYR A 558 9.98 14.36 27.27
N TRP A 559 9.51 14.45 26.03
CA TRP A 559 9.44 15.73 25.32
C TRP A 559 8.40 16.67 25.93
N THR A 560 7.31 16.13 26.48
CA THR A 560 6.33 16.93 27.24
C THR A 560 6.94 17.53 28.51
N GLN A 561 7.81 16.81 29.20
CA GLN A 561 8.53 17.35 30.37
C GLN A 561 9.55 18.42 29.96
N GLN A 562 10.17 18.31 28.78
CA GLN A 562 11.10 19.34 28.30
C GLN A 562 10.43 20.71 28.10
N LEU A 563 9.13 20.75 27.76
CA LEU A 563 8.36 22.00 27.70
C LEU A 563 8.22 22.73 29.05
N ALA A 564 8.45 22.05 30.18
CA ALA A 564 8.42 22.71 31.49
C ALA A 564 9.66 23.57 31.76
N VAL A 565 10.76 23.31 31.03
CA VAL A 565 12.06 23.95 31.23
C VAL A 565 12.64 24.59 29.96
N ARG A 566 12.01 24.38 28.80
CA ARG A 566 12.39 24.93 27.49
C ARG A 566 11.23 25.69 26.87
N SER A 567 11.55 26.66 26.01
CA SER A 567 10.57 27.29 25.13
C SER A 567 10.12 26.31 24.03
N ARG A 568 8.98 26.61 23.39
CA ARG A 568 8.48 25.82 22.25
C ARG A 568 9.47 25.79 21.08
N GLY A 569 10.17 26.89 20.80
CA GLY A 569 11.18 26.95 19.75
C GLY A 569 12.42 26.11 20.09
N GLN A 570 12.89 26.18 21.33
CA GLN A 570 14.03 25.36 21.79
C GLN A 570 13.71 23.86 21.73
N LEU A 571 12.51 23.45 22.15
CA LEU A 571 12.06 22.05 22.03
C LEU A 571 12.15 21.55 20.59
N VAL A 572 11.68 22.36 19.63
CA VAL A 572 11.67 22.00 18.22
C VAL A 572 13.09 21.86 17.68
N ILE A 573 14.01 22.75 18.07
CA ILE A 573 15.44 22.62 17.73
C ILE A 573 16.01 21.31 18.25
N ASP A 574 15.75 20.97 19.51
CA ASP A 574 16.27 19.75 20.12
C ASP A 574 15.74 18.49 19.41
N MET A 575 14.46 18.49 19.07
CA MET A 575 13.82 17.40 18.32
C MET A 575 14.38 17.31 16.89
N THR A 576 14.61 18.46 16.26
CA THR A 576 15.19 18.57 14.92
C THR A 576 16.63 18.06 14.89
N ASN A 577 17.45 18.48 15.85
CA ASN A 577 18.83 18.01 16.00
C ASN A 577 18.90 16.51 16.30
N ALA A 578 17.95 16.00 17.11
CA ALA A 578 17.79 14.58 17.36
C ALA A 578 17.41 13.80 16.09
N ALA A 579 16.59 14.37 15.20
CA ALA A 579 16.25 13.77 13.90
C ALA A 579 17.43 13.74 12.92
N LEU A 580 18.34 14.72 13.01
CA LEU A 580 19.53 14.84 12.17
C LEU A 580 20.74 14.06 12.67
N GLY A 581 20.68 13.48 13.87
CA GLY A 581 21.84 12.83 14.50
C GLY A 581 22.99 13.80 14.84
N VAL A 582 22.73 15.11 14.94
CA VAL A 582 23.76 16.11 15.25
C VAL A 582 24.00 16.12 16.77
N PRO A 583 25.23 15.82 17.24
CA PRO A 583 25.52 15.80 18.66
C PRO A 583 25.64 17.22 19.21
N ASP A 584 24.58 17.74 19.81
CA ASP A 584 24.72 18.90 20.70
C ASP A 584 25.21 18.43 22.08
N GLY A 585 26.16 19.17 22.63
CA GLY A 585 26.95 18.85 23.83
C GLY A 585 26.16 18.84 25.14
N THR A 586 24.84 18.94 25.11
CA THR A 586 23.96 18.88 26.28
C THR A 586 22.62 18.26 25.93
N ALA A 587 22.35 17.08 26.50
CA ALA A 587 21.08 16.36 26.55
C ALA A 587 20.48 15.89 25.20
N GLY A 588 20.79 14.64 24.84
CA GLY A 588 20.12 13.95 23.72
C GLY A 588 20.77 12.64 23.25
N LYS A 589 21.97 12.29 23.74
CA LYS A 589 22.66 11.06 23.33
C LYS A 589 22.06 9.75 23.85
N ASP A 590 21.24 9.78 24.90
CA ASP A 590 20.89 8.56 25.64
C ASP A 590 19.53 7.94 25.33
N PHE A 591 18.75 8.45 24.37
CA PHE A 591 17.41 7.89 24.13
C PHE A 591 17.23 7.10 22.83
N PHE A 592 18.00 7.36 21.76
CA PHE A 592 17.63 6.84 20.44
C PHE A 592 18.65 5.96 19.71
N GLN A 593 19.84 5.68 20.26
CA GLN A 593 20.85 4.93 19.51
C GLN A 593 21.29 3.60 20.13
N ASN A 594 20.65 3.10 21.20
CA ASN A 594 21.33 2.08 22.00
C ASN A 594 20.50 1.12 22.87
N ARG A 595 19.40 0.56 22.35
CA ARG A 595 18.79 -0.65 22.96
C ARG A 595 19.31 -2.00 22.42
N LEU A 596 20.36 -1.98 21.58
CA LEU A 596 21.04 -3.22 21.13
C LEU A 596 22.55 -3.29 21.38
N ASP A 597 23.22 -2.22 21.80
CA ASP A 597 24.69 -2.21 21.94
C ASP A 597 25.24 -1.98 23.37
N TRP A 598 24.38 -1.87 24.41
CA TRP A 598 24.88 -1.72 25.79
C TRP A 598 25.35 -3.03 26.44
N SER A 599 24.97 -4.19 25.91
CA SER A 599 25.61 -5.46 26.26
C SER A 599 27.00 -5.61 25.64
N LEU A 600 27.32 -4.87 24.58
CA LEU A 600 28.64 -4.86 23.93
C LEU A 600 29.57 -3.80 24.54
N TYR A 601 29.06 -2.61 24.88
CA TYR A 601 29.88 -1.56 25.51
C TYR A 601 30.31 -1.90 26.95
N ALA A 602 29.50 -2.68 27.69
CA ALA A 602 29.88 -3.18 29.01
C ALA A 602 30.96 -4.28 28.94
N VAL A 603 31.04 -5.01 27.83
CA VAL A 603 32.06 -6.05 27.57
C VAL A 603 33.36 -5.40 27.12
N ASP A 604 33.31 -4.35 26.29
CA ASP A 604 34.50 -3.63 25.82
C ASP A 604 35.13 -2.74 26.90
N TYR A 605 34.35 -2.15 27.82
CA TYR A 605 34.90 -1.41 28.96
C TYR A 605 35.64 -2.32 29.98
N GLN A 606 35.23 -3.60 30.09
CA GLN A 606 35.97 -4.59 30.89
C GLN A 606 37.29 -5.02 30.23
N HIS A 607 37.39 -4.97 28.91
CA HIS A 607 38.56 -5.45 28.19
C HIS A 607 39.68 -4.40 28.07
N GLU A 608 39.35 -3.10 28.08
CA GLU A 608 40.34 -2.04 27.80
C GLU A 608 40.99 -1.37 29.03
N GLN A 609 40.44 -1.46 30.25
CA GLN A 609 40.97 -0.65 31.39
C GLN A 609 41.20 -1.38 32.73
N GLY A 610 40.94 -2.68 32.84
CA GLY A 610 41.45 -3.52 33.93
C GLY A 610 41.25 -3.03 35.37
N LYS A 611 40.12 -2.37 35.69
CA LYS A 611 39.79 -1.92 37.06
C LYS A 611 38.35 -2.28 37.44
N GLU A 612 38.19 -2.91 38.61
CA GLU A 612 36.89 -3.22 39.21
C GLU A 612 36.13 -1.94 39.61
N LEU A 613 34.82 -1.93 39.35
CA LEU A 613 33.91 -0.85 39.75
C LEU A 613 33.54 -0.97 41.25
N THR A 614 33.72 0.11 42.02
CA THR A 614 33.25 0.17 43.41
C THR A 614 31.86 0.81 43.53
N PRO A 615 31.09 0.52 44.60
CA PRO A 615 29.72 1.00 44.80
C PRO A 615 29.52 2.53 44.81
N SER A 616 30.59 3.31 44.97
CA SER A 616 30.54 4.78 44.92
C SER A 616 30.31 5.35 43.52
N HIS A 617 30.45 4.55 42.46
CA HIS A 617 30.16 4.98 41.09
C HIS A 617 28.67 4.88 40.72
N LEU A 618 27.86 4.20 41.54
CA LEU A 618 26.42 4.01 41.30
C LEU A 618 25.52 5.06 41.96
N THR A 619 26.04 5.85 42.90
CA THR A 619 25.26 6.89 43.58
C THR A 619 25.08 8.17 42.74
N THR A 620 25.83 8.39 41.67
CA THR A 620 25.65 9.56 40.80
C THR A 620 24.62 9.34 39.68
N LEU A 621 24.08 8.11 39.55
CA LEU A 621 23.13 7.72 38.50
C LEU A 621 21.66 7.73 38.96
N THR A 622 21.38 8.05 40.22
CA THR A 622 20.04 7.89 40.82
C THR A 622 19.32 9.21 41.19
N ASP A 623 19.94 10.37 41.00
CA ASP A 623 19.29 11.66 41.28
C ASP A 623 18.30 12.11 40.18
N GLY A 624 18.18 11.38 39.06
CA GLY A 624 17.32 11.74 37.92
C GLY A 624 16.02 10.93 37.78
N ILE A 625 15.79 9.90 38.59
CA ILE A 625 14.66 8.98 38.38
C ILE A 625 13.75 9.02 39.62
N GLY A 626 12.67 9.81 39.52
CA GLY A 626 11.60 9.82 40.50
C GLY A 626 10.98 8.44 40.68
N ALA A 627 11.14 7.88 41.88
CA ALA A 627 10.30 6.89 42.55
C ALA A 627 9.72 5.72 41.73
N ASP A 628 10.44 4.57 41.73
CA ASP A 628 9.96 3.33 42.35
C ASP A 628 11.15 2.40 42.64
N THR A 629 11.89 2.69 43.72
CA THR A 629 13.10 1.98 44.11
C THR A 629 12.83 0.66 44.84
N THR A 630 11.57 0.23 44.96
CA THR A 630 11.24 -1.02 45.68
C THR A 630 11.28 -2.23 44.73
N ALA A 631 10.96 -2.06 43.45
CA ALA A 631 11.00 -3.14 42.46
C ALA A 631 12.45 -3.48 42.03
N LEU A 632 13.33 -2.48 41.91
CA LEU A 632 14.71 -2.67 41.46
C LEU A 632 15.61 -3.34 42.51
N VAL A 633 15.44 -2.99 43.79
CA VAL A 633 16.16 -3.63 44.91
C VAL A 633 15.74 -5.09 45.08
N THR A 634 14.48 -5.42 44.77
CA THR A 634 13.97 -6.80 44.81
C THR A 634 14.50 -7.64 43.63
N LEU A 635 14.67 -7.04 42.44
CA LEU A 635 15.23 -7.71 41.27
C LEU A 635 16.74 -7.99 41.40
N ILE A 636 17.49 -7.05 42.00
CA ILE A 636 18.93 -7.18 42.23
C ILE A 636 19.22 -8.18 43.37
N GLY A 637 18.38 -8.21 44.41
CA GLY A 637 18.48 -9.22 45.47
C GLY A 637 18.20 -10.66 45.01
N GLN A 638 17.49 -10.85 43.89
CA GLN A 638 17.25 -12.17 43.28
C GLN A 638 18.36 -12.60 42.30
N ALA A 639 19.17 -11.66 41.79
CA ALA A 639 20.29 -11.94 40.89
C ALA A 639 21.57 -12.38 41.63
N GLU A 640 21.68 -12.15 42.93
CA GLU A 640 22.82 -12.61 43.75
C GLU A 640 22.67 -14.05 44.29
N SER A 641 21.51 -14.69 44.15
CA SER A 641 21.34 -16.12 44.45
C SER A 641 21.17 -16.91 43.16
N GLY A 642 22.29 -17.38 42.61
CA GLY A 642 22.35 -18.08 41.33
C GLY A 642 21.30 -19.18 41.16
N VAL A 643 20.52 -19.06 40.09
CA VAL A 643 19.78 -20.15 39.46
C VAL A 643 19.92 -20.02 37.96
N THR A 644 20.53 -21.03 37.36
CA THR A 644 20.70 -21.22 35.91
C THR A 644 19.36 -21.58 35.25
N ILE A 645 19.08 -21.03 34.07
CA ILE A 645 18.41 -21.76 32.97
C ILE A 645 19.29 -21.62 31.74
#